data_AF-A0A841VTQ3-F1
#
_entry.id   AF-A0A841VTQ3-F1
#
_cell.length_a   1.000
_cell.length_b   1.000
_cell.length_c   1.000
_cell.angle_alpha   90.00
_cell.angle_beta   90.00
_cell.angle_gamma   90.00
#
_symmetry.space_group_name_H-M   'P 1'
#
loop_
_entity.id
_entity.type
_entity.pdbx_description
1 polymer ?
#
loop_
_entity_poly.entity_id
_entity_poly.type
_entity_poly.pdbx_seq_one_letter_code
_entity_poly.pdbx_strand_id
1 'polypeptide(L)'
;MKQLHGNSFILGTAAFVFLAAQPVWAQISQVTNVQLNPVNGGISVALKTSSGSRPQVFTTKRGKALVADIINTQLRLPQGNSFRQDSPAPGIASVEVSQLDANSIRVTVTGSSNIPSSQPVVRSQNGITLSFSPSAGTIASAPTPTAPTPTAPPATTPVQPGQNSGVLVPNPQVTIDGQPAQAAGPGQPLSQAPPFLPRAVAPPVGDIAVSATDASPSTIDLGTQERVPRLVLRDAPVREVLSLLARAANLNLAYIGGEQGGGGQPGATAQATSQTISLDIENEPVQDVFNYVLRLSGLEANRSNRTVFVGPKLPNSTRDMVMRNLRLNQVTVGVAINFLVGLGAESAISRERQVTSVSAVAVGNAAAPITQAQTTTETKVETQRVDFKDSNPLLRGLQALGDERTNSLTLIGPPKLVQMAMAQLTQLDIRRRQVVVNVKIIDVNLNNTQDYNTSFSFGIGNNYFSNDGGAASLNFGGSRPATSSEVASSVTSTPTTANPLSSANIFLNPQDPNTGIPTAGVNSNPTQPGLSAFTAATPGTITSVPTQFDPVTGLPTQYTSQVTGQTPAQYTYSLPSIYQFPKRLLSSLQAQVTNGNAKILTDPTLIVQEGQQALVNLTQEVVGNITLQTTDTSGGSRTERTIEKQKVGLTLSVKIDRIDDNGFVSLSVAPTVSAPTGSQNTGNGQIVLVSERSLTSGLIRLRDGQTLILSGIIQDQDRTSISKIPILGDLPLIGALFRSTNRSNQRNEVIVLLTPQIMDDSENSSYGYNYNPSPEVRQILERRGLKLPGRQ
;
A
#
# COMPACT_ATOMS: atom_id res chain seq x y z
N MET A 1 14.68 15.61 49.89
CA MET A 1 15.11 16.47 51.01
C MET A 1 14.38 16.04 52.28
N LYS A 2 15.01 16.28 53.43
CA LYS A 2 14.63 16.04 54.84
C LYS A 2 14.86 14.64 55.42
N GLN A 3 15.95 14.60 56.21
CA GLN A 3 16.25 13.62 57.24
C GLN A 3 15.26 13.71 58.41
N LEU A 4 14.98 12.59 59.05
CA LEU A 4 14.51 12.50 60.43
C LEU A 4 15.12 11.24 61.07
N HIS A 5 15.80 11.46 62.19
CA HIS A 5 16.48 10.45 63.01
C HIS A 5 15.49 9.75 63.96
N GLY A 6 15.76 8.47 64.22
CA GLY A 6 15.64 7.77 65.51
C GLY A 6 14.26 7.54 66.13
N ASN A 7 13.80 6.29 66.19
CA ASN A 7 14.08 5.39 67.33
C ASN A 7 13.50 3.99 67.14
N SER A 8 14.17 3.05 67.79
CA SER A 8 14.06 1.60 67.73
C SER A 8 12.68 1.03 68.13
N PHE A 9 12.18 0.07 67.35
CA PHE A 9 11.22 -0.92 67.82
C PHE A 9 11.63 -2.30 67.29
N ILE A 10 12.07 -3.15 68.21
CA ILE A 10 12.40 -4.57 68.01
C ILE A 10 11.23 -5.37 68.58
N LEU A 11 10.60 -6.23 67.77
CA LEU A 11 10.21 -7.62 68.09
C LEU A 11 9.17 -8.14 67.09
N GLY A 12 9.38 -9.37 66.62
CA GLY A 12 8.34 -10.20 66.02
C GLY A 12 8.68 -10.76 64.64
N THR A 13 9.72 -11.59 64.53
CA THR A 13 10.02 -12.38 63.34
C THR A 13 8.92 -13.41 63.06
N ALA A 14 7.94 -13.05 62.22
CA ALA A 14 7.15 -14.00 61.45
C ALA A 14 7.85 -14.18 60.11
N ALA A 15 8.43 -15.37 59.87
CA ALA A 15 9.01 -15.73 58.60
C ALA A 15 7.91 -15.81 57.53
N PHE A 16 7.71 -14.70 56.81
CA PHE A 16 7.05 -14.69 55.52
C PHE A 16 8.03 -15.28 54.51
N VAL A 17 7.79 -16.52 54.08
CA VAL A 17 8.39 -17.03 52.86
C VAL A 17 7.71 -16.30 51.71
N PHE A 18 8.31 -15.19 51.28
CA PHE A 18 8.08 -14.66 49.95
C PHE A 18 8.56 -15.73 48.97
N LEU A 19 7.64 -16.58 48.49
CA LEU A 19 7.76 -17.06 47.12
C LEU A 19 7.51 -15.85 46.22
N ALA A 20 8.55 -15.04 46.08
CA ALA A 20 8.69 -14.24 44.90
C ALA A 20 8.60 -15.24 43.73
N ALA A 21 7.49 -15.24 43.00
CA ALA A 21 7.65 -15.27 41.57
C ALA A 21 8.55 -14.07 41.28
N GLN A 22 9.87 -14.30 41.28
CA GLN A 22 10.78 -13.36 40.72
C GLN A 22 10.18 -13.13 39.33
N PRO A 23 9.84 -11.89 38.96
CA PRO A 23 9.77 -11.61 37.55
C PRO A 23 11.09 -12.15 37.00
N VAL A 24 11.13 -12.63 35.76
CA VAL A 24 12.43 -12.80 35.11
C VAL A 24 12.99 -11.39 34.98
N TRP A 25 13.57 -10.85 36.07
CA TRP A 25 14.43 -9.70 36.08
C TRP A 25 15.50 -10.11 35.09
N ALA A 26 15.58 -9.38 33.98
CA ALA A 26 16.64 -9.58 33.02
C ALA A 26 17.95 -9.53 33.82
N GLN A 27 18.51 -10.70 34.13
CA GLN A 27 19.69 -10.79 34.96
C GLN A 27 20.79 -10.13 34.15
N ILE A 28 21.30 -9.01 34.68
CA ILE A 28 22.33 -8.20 34.02
C ILE A 28 23.49 -9.12 33.72
N SER A 29 23.78 -9.31 32.44
CA SER A 29 24.81 -10.25 32.02
C SER A 29 26.17 -9.62 32.23
N GLN A 30 27.02 -10.22 33.06
CA GLN A 30 28.34 -9.63 33.33
C GLN A 30 29.31 -10.00 32.20
N VAL A 31 29.92 -8.99 31.59
CA VAL A 31 31.02 -9.16 30.64
C VAL A 31 32.30 -9.31 31.43
N THR A 32 32.84 -10.52 31.45
CA THR A 32 33.98 -10.93 32.28
C THR A 32 35.31 -10.86 31.54
N ASN A 33 35.27 -10.80 30.20
CA ASN A 33 36.46 -10.73 29.37
C ASN A 33 36.13 -10.05 28.02
N VAL A 34 37.07 -9.27 27.50
CA VAL A 34 37.06 -8.66 26.16
C VAL A 34 38.26 -9.21 25.40
N GLN A 35 38.02 -9.87 24.27
CA GLN A 35 39.06 -10.40 23.40
C GLN A 35 38.94 -9.79 22.01
N LEU A 36 40.05 -9.28 21.48
CA LEU A 36 40.12 -8.76 20.12
C LEU A 36 40.76 -9.81 19.20
N ASN A 37 40.02 -10.26 18.19
CA ASN A 37 40.50 -11.22 17.22
C ASN A 37 40.53 -10.57 15.83
N PRO A 38 41.71 -10.46 15.18
CA PRO A 38 41.79 -9.99 13.81
C PRO A 38 41.06 -10.96 12.88
N VAL A 39 40.25 -10.40 11.97
CA VAL A 39 39.53 -11.16 10.93
C VAL A 39 39.95 -10.62 9.57
N ASN A 40 39.77 -11.40 8.50
CA ASN A 40 40.26 -11.02 7.18
C ASN A 40 39.65 -9.67 6.74
N GLY A 41 40.48 -8.62 6.73
CA GLY A 41 40.05 -7.25 6.48
C GLY A 41 39.22 -6.60 7.60
N GLY A 42 39.45 -6.90 8.89
CA GLY A 42 38.72 -6.26 9.99
C GLY A 42 39.16 -6.69 11.40
N ILE A 43 38.37 -6.30 12.40
CA ILE A 43 38.55 -6.70 13.80
C ILE A 43 37.23 -7.27 14.34
N SER A 44 37.31 -8.35 15.10
CA SER A 44 36.17 -8.88 15.86
C SER A 44 36.40 -8.68 17.36
N VAL A 45 35.42 -8.08 18.02
CA VAL A 45 35.40 -7.87 19.46
C VAL A 45 34.52 -8.95 20.08
N ALA A 46 35.13 -9.91 20.75
CA ALA A 46 34.45 -10.98 21.46
C ALA A 46 34.32 -10.64 22.95
N LEU A 47 33.08 -10.58 23.44
CA LEU A 47 32.72 -10.28 24.82
C LEU A 47 32.23 -11.57 25.49
N LYS A 48 32.93 -12.05 26.51
CA LYS A 48 32.53 -13.27 27.25
C LYS A 48 31.55 -12.91 28.35
N THR A 49 30.36 -13.50 28.32
CA THR A 49 29.29 -13.22 29.30
C THR A 49 29.19 -14.33 30.34
N SER A 50 28.83 -13.98 31.58
CA SER A 50 28.69 -14.92 32.71
C SER A 50 27.34 -15.67 32.74
N SER A 51 26.35 -15.23 31.95
CA SER A 51 25.01 -15.83 31.88
C SER A 51 24.54 -15.98 30.44
N GLY A 52 23.76 -17.03 30.14
CA GLY A 52 23.14 -17.29 28.83
C GLY A 52 22.03 -16.29 28.43
N SER A 53 22.04 -15.09 29.00
CA SER A 53 21.17 -13.98 28.64
C SER A 53 21.47 -13.52 27.20
N ARG A 54 20.49 -12.90 26.53
CA ARG A 54 20.62 -12.38 25.16
C ARG A 54 20.62 -10.84 25.13
N PRO A 55 21.75 -10.15 25.38
CA PRO A 55 21.82 -8.69 25.33
C PRO A 55 21.36 -8.13 23.98
N GLN A 56 20.80 -6.93 23.99
CA GLN A 56 20.50 -6.18 22.77
C GLN A 56 21.64 -5.21 22.48
N VAL A 57 22.01 -5.09 21.20
CA VAL A 57 23.11 -4.26 20.73
C VAL A 57 22.54 -3.22 19.77
N PHE A 58 22.79 -1.95 20.04
CA PHE A 58 22.44 -0.81 19.18
C PHE A 58 23.71 -0.20 18.63
N THR A 59 23.84 -0.12 17.31
CA THR A 59 25.01 0.51 16.67
C THR A 59 24.63 1.89 16.14
N THR A 60 25.51 2.87 16.30
CA THR A 60 25.35 4.25 15.82
C THR A 60 26.69 4.75 15.27
N LYS A 61 26.66 5.46 14.15
CA LYS A 61 27.85 6.07 13.55
C LYS A 61 28.04 7.48 14.10
N ARG A 62 29.23 7.82 14.60
CA ARG A 62 29.58 9.15 15.13
C ARG A 62 30.99 9.54 14.69
N GLY A 63 31.10 10.54 13.82
CA GLY A 63 32.41 11.02 13.34
C GLY A 63 33.14 9.94 12.56
N LYS A 64 34.36 9.55 12.98
CA LYS A 64 35.12 8.40 12.44
C LYS A 64 34.92 7.10 13.24
N ALA A 65 34.05 7.12 14.25
CA ALA A 65 33.81 6.01 15.14
C ALA A 65 32.44 5.37 14.90
N LEU A 66 32.39 4.05 15.06
CA LEU A 66 31.18 3.28 15.16
C LEU A 66 31.01 2.88 16.63
N VAL A 67 29.89 3.29 17.23
CA VAL A 67 29.57 3.08 18.63
C VAL A 67 28.52 1.98 18.73
N ALA A 68 28.73 0.97 19.55
CA ALA A 68 27.79 -0.10 19.83
C ALA A 68 27.43 -0.11 21.32
N ASP A 69 26.20 0.27 21.64
CA ASP A 69 25.66 0.27 23.00
C ASP A 69 24.95 -1.07 23.27
N ILE A 70 25.39 -1.77 24.30
CA ILE A 70 24.89 -3.08 24.68
C ILE A 70 24.13 -2.93 26.00
N ILE A 71 22.82 -3.18 25.96
CA ILE A 71 21.93 -3.03 27.11
C ILE A 71 21.73 -4.36 27.85
N ASN A 72 21.37 -4.28 29.12
CA ASN A 72 21.29 -5.41 30.05
C ASN A 72 22.64 -6.09 30.31
N THR A 73 23.72 -5.30 30.33
CA THR A 73 25.08 -5.79 30.55
C THR A 73 25.88 -4.92 31.51
N GLN A 74 26.81 -5.54 32.22
CA GLN A 74 27.73 -4.87 33.13
C GLN A 74 29.16 -5.38 32.93
N LEU A 75 30.09 -4.47 32.70
CA LEU A 75 31.50 -4.74 32.52
C LEU A 75 32.15 -5.05 33.88
N ARG A 76 32.79 -6.21 33.96
CA ARG A 76 33.49 -6.73 35.15
C ARG A 76 34.78 -7.38 34.68
N LEU A 77 35.76 -6.57 34.28
CA LEU A 77 37.05 -7.08 33.82
C LEU A 77 38.02 -7.20 35.01
N PRO A 78 38.97 -8.15 34.96
CA PRO A 78 40.01 -8.28 36.00
C PRO A 78 40.89 -7.02 36.16
N GLN A 79 40.95 -6.17 35.12
CA GLN A 79 41.85 -5.01 35.02
C GLN A 79 41.13 -3.65 35.19
N GLY A 80 39.81 -3.64 35.45
CA GLY A 80 39.02 -2.41 35.65
C GLY A 80 37.65 -2.40 34.96
N ASN A 81 36.98 -1.23 34.95
CA ASN A 81 35.67 -1.03 34.33
C ASN A 81 35.73 -0.44 32.90
N SER A 82 36.88 -0.58 32.25
CA SER A 82 37.08 -0.22 30.84
C SER A 82 38.20 -1.06 30.22
N PHE A 83 38.18 -1.18 28.90
CA PHE A 83 39.20 -1.81 28.08
C PHE A 83 39.46 -0.89 26.88
N ARG A 84 40.72 -0.63 26.54
CA ARG A 84 41.07 0.12 25.35
C ARG A 84 42.33 -0.44 24.72
N GLN A 85 42.29 -0.59 23.40
CA GLN A 85 43.44 -0.97 22.60
C GLN A 85 43.53 -0.07 21.38
N ASP A 86 44.67 0.61 21.24
CA ASP A 86 44.97 1.44 20.08
C ASP A 86 45.61 0.60 18.97
N SER A 87 45.24 0.88 17.72
CA SER A 87 45.72 0.20 16.50
C SER A 87 45.65 -1.35 16.51
N PRO A 88 44.50 -1.98 16.82
CA PRO A 88 44.39 -3.44 16.89
C PRO A 88 44.38 -4.16 15.53
N ALA A 89 44.09 -3.45 14.43
CA ALA A 89 44.08 -3.99 13.07
C ALA A 89 44.29 -2.87 12.02
N PRO A 90 44.79 -3.19 10.80
CA PRO A 90 44.87 -2.23 9.71
C PRO A 90 43.51 -1.57 9.42
N GLY A 91 43.46 -0.23 9.39
CA GLY A 91 42.24 0.54 9.16
C GLY A 91 41.43 0.89 10.42
N ILE A 92 41.82 0.38 11.60
CA ILE A 92 41.18 0.66 12.89
C ILE A 92 42.16 1.46 13.78
N ALA A 93 41.81 2.69 14.12
CA ALA A 93 42.59 3.57 14.99
C ALA A 93 42.54 3.13 16.47
N SER A 94 41.38 2.73 16.98
CA SER A 94 41.23 2.25 18.36
C SER A 94 39.95 1.45 18.56
N VAL A 95 39.97 0.55 19.55
CA VAL A 95 38.79 -0.13 20.09
C VAL A 95 38.73 0.14 21.58
N GLU A 96 37.61 0.66 22.06
CA GLU A 96 37.35 0.96 23.47
C GLU A 96 36.04 0.30 23.92
N VAL A 97 36.03 -0.32 25.10
CA VAL A 97 34.85 -0.88 25.77
C VAL A 97 34.77 -0.25 27.15
N SER A 98 33.71 0.50 27.43
CA SER A 98 33.54 1.22 28.69
C SER A 98 32.16 0.99 29.29
N GLN A 99 32.04 0.97 30.62
CA GLN A 99 30.74 1.01 31.28
C GLN A 99 30.07 2.37 31.01
N LEU A 100 28.83 2.37 30.49
CA LEU A 100 28.08 3.61 30.22
C LEU A 100 27.21 4.01 31.42
N ASP A 101 26.48 3.05 32.00
CA ASP A 101 25.68 3.22 33.22
C ASP A 101 25.59 1.91 34.00
N ALA A 102 24.68 1.77 34.99
CA ALA A 102 24.57 0.55 35.79
C ALA A 102 24.14 -0.71 34.99
N ASN A 103 23.57 -0.56 33.78
CA ASN A 103 22.93 -1.63 33.01
C ASN A 103 23.35 -1.67 31.52
N SER A 104 24.33 -0.87 31.10
CA SER A 104 24.81 -0.86 29.72
C SER A 104 26.33 -0.66 29.61
N ILE A 105 26.89 -1.21 28.53
CA ILE A 105 28.28 -1.02 28.12
C ILE A 105 28.32 -0.44 26.71
N ARG A 106 29.36 0.35 26.43
CA ARG A 106 29.59 0.97 25.13
C ARG A 106 30.88 0.42 24.53
N VAL A 107 30.79 -0.08 23.30
CA VAL A 107 31.94 -0.47 22.47
C VAL A 107 32.13 0.59 21.38
N THR A 108 33.23 1.32 21.41
CA THR A 108 33.57 2.34 20.42
C THR A 108 34.72 1.82 19.55
N VAL A 109 34.50 1.74 18.24
CA VAL A 109 35.53 1.36 17.26
C VAL A 109 35.79 2.55 16.34
N THR A 110 36.98 3.12 16.44
CA THR A 110 37.38 4.28 15.63
C THR A 110 38.20 3.82 14.44
N GLY A 111 37.82 4.20 13.22
CA GLY A 111 38.60 3.93 12.02
C GLY A 111 39.70 4.98 11.79
N SER A 112 40.79 4.60 11.12
CA SER A 112 41.92 5.50 10.85
C SER A 112 41.59 6.60 9.84
N SER A 113 40.87 6.23 8.77
CA SER A 113 40.52 7.16 7.68
C SER A 113 39.00 7.30 7.50
N ASN A 114 38.27 6.19 7.55
CA ASN A 114 36.82 6.12 7.35
C ASN A 114 36.13 5.40 8.51
N ILE A 115 34.83 5.62 8.69
CA ILE A 115 34.03 4.91 9.71
C ILE A 115 34.01 3.40 9.38
N PRO A 116 34.31 2.51 10.34
CA PRO A 116 34.18 1.06 10.14
C PRO A 116 32.72 0.65 9.89
N SER A 117 32.48 -0.31 9.00
CA SER A 117 31.18 -0.96 8.80
C SER A 117 31.00 -2.12 9.78
N SER A 118 29.84 -2.18 10.44
CA SER A 118 29.43 -3.33 11.27
C SER A 118 28.92 -4.49 10.41
N GLN A 119 29.36 -5.70 10.71
CA GLN A 119 28.74 -6.94 10.26
C GLN A 119 27.70 -7.45 11.29
N PRO A 120 26.87 -8.45 10.95
CA PRO A 120 25.86 -9.00 11.86
C PRO A 120 26.47 -9.46 13.19
N VAL A 121 25.81 -9.14 14.31
CA VAL A 121 26.23 -9.58 15.65
C VAL A 121 26.06 -11.09 15.78
N VAL A 122 27.16 -11.82 16.01
CA VAL A 122 27.12 -13.27 16.23
C VAL A 122 27.03 -13.54 17.73
N ARG A 123 26.05 -14.34 18.15
CA ARG A 123 25.80 -14.67 19.56
C ARG A 123 26.11 -16.14 19.80
N SER A 124 26.92 -16.44 20.81
CA SER A 124 27.17 -17.79 21.30
C SER A 124 26.57 -17.96 22.71
N GLN A 125 26.51 -19.20 23.22
CA GLN A 125 25.88 -19.49 24.53
C GLN A 125 26.49 -18.64 25.68
N ASN A 126 27.77 -18.26 25.59
CA ASN A 126 28.50 -17.53 26.62
C ASN A 126 29.26 -16.29 26.08
N GLY A 127 28.80 -15.70 24.98
CA GLY A 127 29.43 -14.48 24.48
C GLY A 127 28.78 -13.80 23.28
N ILE A 128 29.21 -12.57 23.03
CA ILE A 128 28.79 -11.74 21.90
C ILE A 128 30.03 -11.38 21.09
N THR A 129 30.00 -11.66 19.79
CA THR A 129 31.05 -11.23 18.87
C THR A 129 30.53 -10.15 17.93
N LEU A 130 31.20 -9.00 17.95
CA LEU A 130 30.94 -7.85 17.09
C LEU A 130 32.06 -7.76 16.05
N SER A 131 31.74 -7.99 14.78
CA SER A 131 32.72 -7.91 13.69
C SER A 131 32.63 -6.56 12.98
N PHE A 132 33.78 -5.92 12.81
CA PHE A 132 33.93 -4.62 12.19
C PHE A 132 34.92 -4.73 11.04
N SER A 133 34.54 -4.30 9.85
CA SER A 133 35.45 -4.15 8.71
C SER A 133 35.66 -2.67 8.41
N PRO A 134 36.85 -2.22 7.98
CA PRO A 134 37.04 -0.88 7.49
C PRO A 134 36.15 -0.70 6.26
N SER A 135 35.47 0.45 6.18
CA SER A 135 34.74 0.81 4.98
C SER A 135 35.74 0.94 3.83
N ALA A 136 35.52 0.18 2.76
CA ALA A 136 36.39 0.13 1.59
C ALA A 136 36.54 1.54 0.98
N GLY A 137 37.62 2.20 1.35
CA GLY A 137 38.22 3.33 0.67
C GLY A 137 39.66 2.94 0.36
N THR A 138 40.03 3.08 -0.91
CA THR A 138 41.35 2.90 -1.52
C THR A 138 42.51 2.60 -0.56
N ILE A 139 43.08 1.40 -0.73
CA ILE A 139 44.34 1.00 -0.10
C ILE A 139 45.45 1.89 -0.70
N ALA A 140 45.94 2.84 0.06
CA ALA A 140 47.24 3.47 -0.20
C ALA A 140 48.32 2.59 0.47
N SER A 141 49.23 2.08 -0.34
CA SER A 141 50.37 1.26 0.08
C SER A 141 51.26 1.98 1.09
N ALA A 142 51.71 1.25 2.12
CA ALA A 142 52.70 1.73 3.09
C ALA A 142 54.12 1.77 2.50
N PRO A 143 55.02 2.63 3.02
CA PRO A 143 56.31 2.96 2.43
C PRO A 143 57.44 2.00 2.85
N THR A 144 58.48 1.91 2.02
CA THR A 144 59.78 1.27 2.32
C THR A 144 60.84 2.36 2.58
N PRO A 145 61.75 2.22 3.56
CA PRO A 145 62.71 3.29 3.90
C PRO A 145 64.08 3.24 3.19
N THR A 146 64.58 4.45 2.86
CA THR A 146 65.98 4.98 2.77
C THR A 146 66.95 4.38 1.73
N ALA A 147 67.86 5.07 1.01
CA ALA A 147 68.37 6.45 0.74
C ALA A 147 69.53 6.28 -0.32
N PRO A 148 70.35 7.28 -0.77
CA PRO A 148 70.23 8.73 -1.01
C PRO A 148 70.54 9.16 -2.48
N THR A 149 70.42 10.47 -2.74
CA THR A 149 70.58 11.29 -3.97
C THR A 149 72.01 11.29 -4.59
N PRO A 150 72.22 11.69 -5.87
CA PRO A 150 72.55 13.11 -6.12
C PRO A 150 72.15 13.73 -7.50
N THR A 151 71.91 15.06 -7.44
CA THR A 151 72.26 16.15 -8.40
C THR A 151 71.72 16.19 -9.85
N ALA A 152 71.09 17.32 -10.22
CA ALA A 152 71.62 18.29 -11.21
C ALA A 152 70.70 19.53 -11.45
N PRO A 153 71.27 20.73 -11.70
CA PRO A 153 70.57 22.00 -12.07
C PRO A 153 70.65 22.29 -13.61
N PRO A 154 70.39 23.51 -14.14
CA PRO A 154 69.09 24.13 -14.40
C PRO A 154 68.87 24.59 -15.87
N ALA A 155 67.64 25.04 -16.18
CA ALA A 155 67.19 26.05 -17.16
C ALA A 155 67.57 25.99 -18.67
N THR A 156 66.57 26.10 -19.55
CA THR A 156 66.43 27.11 -20.63
C THR A 156 65.17 26.89 -21.49
N THR A 157 64.33 27.92 -21.66
CA THR A 157 63.47 28.20 -22.84
C THR A 157 64.35 28.75 -24.00
N PRO A 158 63.93 28.91 -25.30
CA PRO A 158 62.58 29.24 -25.82
C PRO A 158 62.23 28.74 -27.28
N VAL A 159 61.09 29.26 -27.83
CA VAL A 159 60.79 29.62 -29.24
C VAL A 159 59.83 28.73 -30.09
N GLN A 160 58.82 29.40 -30.66
CA GLN A 160 57.79 29.07 -31.69
C GLN A 160 58.17 29.84 -32.99
N PRO A 161 57.85 29.52 -34.29
CA PRO A 161 56.48 29.34 -34.85
C PRO A 161 56.31 28.56 -36.21
N GLY A 162 55.07 28.39 -36.72
CA GLY A 162 54.81 28.11 -38.15
C GLY A 162 53.43 27.53 -38.54
N GLN A 163 52.79 28.12 -39.56
CA GLN A 163 51.39 28.03 -40.05
C GLN A 163 51.06 26.93 -41.13
N ASN A 164 49.76 26.64 -41.28
CA ASN A 164 48.91 26.47 -42.51
C ASN A 164 48.26 25.11 -42.92
N SER A 165 46.92 25.13 -42.92
CA SER A 165 45.87 24.74 -43.92
C SER A 165 45.85 23.41 -44.71
N GLY A 166 44.68 22.72 -44.73
CA GLY A 166 44.28 21.79 -45.80
C GLY A 166 43.13 20.82 -45.44
N VAL A 167 42.08 20.77 -46.27
CA VAL A 167 40.83 20.00 -46.16
C VAL A 167 40.97 18.59 -46.79
N LEU A 168 40.44 17.51 -46.18
CA LEU A 168 39.77 16.37 -46.86
C LEU A 168 39.15 15.34 -45.88
N VAL A 169 37.94 14.87 -46.20
CA VAL A 169 37.21 13.71 -45.64
C VAL A 169 37.20 12.63 -46.76
N PRO A 170 37.09 11.27 -46.60
CA PRO A 170 36.61 10.46 -45.45
C PRO A 170 37.46 9.22 -45.06
N ASN A 171 37.24 8.78 -43.81
CA ASN A 171 37.21 7.41 -43.26
C ASN A 171 38.25 6.36 -43.74
N PRO A 172 39.08 5.83 -42.82
CA PRO A 172 39.07 4.38 -42.62
C PRO A 172 39.16 3.92 -41.15
N GLN A 173 38.39 2.87 -40.85
CA GLN A 173 38.60 1.82 -39.83
C GLN A 173 39.31 2.20 -38.52
N VAL A 174 38.52 2.36 -37.46
CA VAL A 174 39.02 2.29 -36.08
C VAL A 174 39.26 0.84 -35.70
N THR A 175 40.51 0.40 -35.85
CA THR A 175 41.06 -0.73 -35.09
C THR A 175 41.18 -0.29 -33.63
N ILE A 176 40.49 -0.98 -32.72
CA ILE A 176 40.61 -0.73 -31.27
C ILE A 176 41.86 -1.47 -30.79
N ASP A 177 43.01 -0.80 -30.85
CA ASP A 177 44.18 -1.20 -30.08
C ASP A 177 44.05 -0.63 -28.67
N GLY A 178 43.82 -1.53 -27.71
CA GLY A 178 43.59 -1.21 -26.30
C GLY A 178 44.81 -0.62 -25.60
N GLN A 179 44.99 0.69 -25.71
CA GLN A 179 45.78 1.47 -24.74
C GLN A 179 44.90 2.54 -24.09
N PRO A 180 44.75 2.52 -22.74
CA PRO A 180 44.04 3.59 -22.04
C PRO A 180 44.82 4.91 -22.17
N ALA A 181 44.08 5.99 -22.43
CA ALA A 181 44.63 7.34 -22.45
C ALA A 181 45.34 7.66 -21.12
N GLN A 182 46.57 8.17 -21.21
CA GLN A 182 47.38 8.61 -20.09
C GLN A 182 46.65 9.68 -19.26
N ALA A 183 46.53 9.44 -17.96
CA ALA A 183 46.05 10.44 -17.02
C ALA A 183 47.03 11.61 -16.94
N ALA A 184 46.52 12.84 -17.05
CA ALA A 184 47.30 14.05 -16.92
C ALA A 184 47.97 14.13 -15.53
N GLY A 185 49.28 14.39 -15.52
CA GLY A 185 50.07 14.57 -14.30
C GLY A 185 49.77 15.91 -13.61
N PRO A 186 50.10 16.06 -12.31
CA PRO A 186 49.76 17.24 -11.53
C PRO A 186 50.59 18.45 -12.00
N GLY A 187 49.93 19.49 -12.54
CA GLY A 187 50.58 20.78 -12.83
C GLY A 187 50.28 21.44 -14.18
N GLN A 188 49.49 20.83 -15.07
CA GLN A 188 49.01 21.54 -16.27
C GLN A 188 47.79 22.42 -15.95
N PRO A 189 47.74 23.69 -16.40
CA PRO A 189 46.54 24.51 -16.28
C PRO A 189 45.42 23.82 -17.07
N LEU A 190 44.32 23.53 -16.39
CA LEU A 190 43.08 23.05 -17.00
C LEU A 190 42.71 24.01 -18.11
N SER A 191 42.70 23.52 -19.36
CA SER A 191 42.11 24.24 -20.48
C SER A 191 40.71 24.67 -20.06
N GLN A 192 40.44 25.97 -20.10
CA GLN A 192 39.12 26.52 -19.77
C GLN A 192 38.09 25.73 -20.55
N ALA A 193 37.14 25.14 -19.82
CA ALA A 193 35.98 24.51 -20.43
C ALA A 193 35.38 25.53 -21.43
N PRO A 194 34.97 25.09 -22.64
CA PRO A 194 34.22 25.97 -23.52
C PRO A 194 33.07 26.60 -22.72
N PRO A 195 32.72 27.87 -22.97
CA PRO A 195 31.69 28.55 -22.20
C PRO A 195 30.48 27.64 -22.11
N PHE A 196 29.96 27.45 -20.89
CA PHE A 196 28.77 26.63 -20.66
C PHE A 196 27.75 27.00 -21.73
N LEU A 197 27.32 26.00 -22.52
CA LEU A 197 26.10 26.16 -23.31
C LEU A 197 25.06 26.73 -22.36
N PRO A 198 24.30 27.77 -22.76
CA PRO A 198 23.32 28.40 -21.88
C PRO A 198 22.48 27.29 -21.26
N ARG A 199 22.31 27.33 -19.91
CA ARG A 199 21.42 26.39 -19.21
C ARG A 199 20.15 26.26 -20.03
N ALA A 200 19.67 25.04 -20.23
CA ALA A 200 18.35 24.82 -20.81
C ALA A 200 17.36 25.63 -19.98
N VAL A 201 16.94 26.77 -20.53
CA VAL A 201 15.84 27.55 -20.01
C VAL A 201 14.64 26.67 -20.27
N ALA A 202 13.94 26.27 -19.20
CA ALA A 202 12.68 25.56 -19.36
C ALA A 202 11.81 26.37 -20.33
N PRO A 203 11.18 25.74 -21.33
CA PRO A 203 10.26 26.46 -22.21
C PRO A 203 9.25 27.23 -21.35
N PRO A 204 8.85 28.44 -21.77
CA PRO A 204 7.93 29.27 -21.02
C PRO A 204 6.65 28.49 -20.66
N VAL A 205 6.05 28.92 -19.55
CA VAL A 205 4.86 28.31 -18.96
C VAL A 205 3.71 28.15 -19.96
N GLY A 206 3.25 26.91 -20.15
CA GLY A 206 2.00 26.61 -20.85
C GLY A 206 2.06 26.95 -22.34
N ASP A 207 2.88 26.22 -23.09
CA ASP A 207 2.79 26.26 -24.54
C ASP A 207 1.48 25.59 -24.95
N ILE A 208 0.44 26.39 -25.16
CA ILE A 208 -0.67 25.95 -25.99
C ILE A 208 -0.03 25.57 -27.32
N ALA A 209 -0.26 24.34 -27.80
CA ALA A 209 0.14 23.95 -29.14
C ALA A 209 -0.64 24.79 -30.16
N VAL A 210 -0.12 25.97 -30.51
CA VAL A 210 -0.76 26.86 -31.48
C VAL A 210 -0.39 26.38 -32.87
N SER A 211 -1.37 25.86 -33.61
CA SER A 211 -1.20 25.65 -35.05
C SER A 211 -1.56 26.93 -35.79
N ALA A 212 -0.57 27.60 -36.36
CA ALA A 212 -0.81 28.63 -37.37
C ALA A 212 -1.09 27.96 -38.72
N THR A 213 -2.24 27.29 -38.84
CA THR A 213 -2.67 26.75 -40.13
C THR A 213 -3.33 27.86 -40.94
N ASP A 214 -2.84 28.12 -42.15
CA ASP A 214 -3.48 29.07 -43.06
C ASP A 214 -4.85 28.55 -43.50
N ALA A 215 -5.91 29.20 -43.02
CA ALA A 215 -7.31 28.90 -43.34
C ALA A 215 -7.82 29.66 -44.58
N SER A 216 -6.93 30.33 -45.33
CA SER A 216 -7.29 30.99 -46.58
C SER A 216 -7.96 30.01 -47.56
N PRO A 217 -8.96 30.45 -48.36
CA PRO A 217 -9.56 29.59 -49.37
C PRO A 217 -8.50 29.13 -50.39
N SER A 218 -8.72 27.97 -51.02
CA SER A 218 -7.86 27.54 -52.13
C SER A 218 -8.03 28.48 -53.31
N THR A 219 -6.96 29.16 -53.71
CA THR A 219 -6.89 29.99 -54.92
C THR A 219 -6.33 29.19 -56.07
N ILE A 220 -6.86 29.40 -57.28
CA ILE A 220 -6.28 28.81 -58.48
C ILE A 220 -5.21 29.74 -59.02
N ASP A 221 -4.01 29.19 -59.21
CA ASP A 221 -2.94 29.87 -59.91
C ASP A 221 -3.14 29.71 -61.43
N LEU A 222 -3.40 30.83 -62.11
CA LEU A 222 -3.53 30.90 -63.57
C LEU A 222 -2.17 31.02 -64.27
N GLY A 223 -1.07 31.23 -63.54
CA GLY A 223 0.29 31.33 -64.08
C GLY A 223 0.49 32.54 -64.99
N THR A 224 -0.30 33.60 -64.79
CA THR A 224 -0.21 34.86 -65.54
C THR A 224 -0.16 36.04 -64.58
N GLN A 225 0.60 37.07 -64.94
CA GLN A 225 0.65 38.35 -64.23
C GLN A 225 -0.14 39.45 -64.96
N GLU A 226 -0.94 39.09 -65.96
CA GLU A 226 -1.75 40.02 -66.73
C GLU A 226 -2.74 40.74 -65.79
N ARG A 227 -2.92 42.05 -65.99
CA ARG A 227 -3.81 42.89 -65.17
C ARG A 227 -4.99 43.37 -65.99
N VAL A 228 -6.15 43.43 -65.35
CA VAL A 228 -7.38 43.97 -65.92
C VAL A 228 -7.42 45.48 -65.64
N PRO A 229 -7.33 46.36 -66.66
CA PRO A 229 -7.25 47.81 -66.42
C PRO A 229 -8.52 48.33 -65.73
N ARG A 230 -9.69 48.01 -66.27
CA ARG A 230 -11.01 48.25 -65.68
C ARG A 230 -12.00 47.24 -66.22
N LEU A 231 -12.79 46.63 -65.35
CA LEU A 231 -13.85 45.69 -65.72
C LEU A 231 -15.10 46.00 -64.92
N VAL A 232 -16.15 46.42 -65.64
CA VAL A 232 -17.48 46.68 -65.08
C VAL A 232 -18.43 45.65 -65.63
N LEU A 233 -18.99 44.84 -64.73
CA LEU A 233 -19.98 43.81 -65.02
C LEU A 233 -21.30 44.21 -64.35
N ARG A 234 -22.39 44.17 -65.12
CA ARG A 234 -23.75 44.40 -64.65
C ARG A 234 -24.59 43.20 -65.05
N ASP A 235 -24.95 42.39 -64.06
CA ASP A 235 -25.71 41.14 -64.21
C ASP A 235 -25.16 40.24 -65.32
N ALA A 236 -23.83 40.16 -65.44
CA ALA A 236 -23.17 39.39 -66.47
C ALA A 236 -23.23 37.89 -66.13
N PRO A 237 -23.49 37.00 -67.10
CA PRO A 237 -23.49 35.56 -66.86
C PRO A 237 -22.08 35.08 -66.46
N VAL A 238 -21.97 34.42 -65.31
CA VAL A 238 -20.69 33.99 -64.71
C VAL A 238 -19.82 33.19 -65.68
N ARG A 239 -20.43 32.34 -66.52
CA ARG A 239 -19.73 31.57 -67.55
C ARG A 239 -18.96 32.45 -68.54
N GLU A 240 -19.58 33.53 -69.03
CA GLU A 240 -18.96 34.41 -70.04
C GLU A 240 -17.85 35.25 -69.40
N VAL A 241 -18.05 35.66 -68.15
CA VAL A 241 -17.02 36.36 -67.38
C VAL A 241 -15.80 35.47 -67.19
N LEU A 242 -15.99 34.22 -66.78
CA LEU A 242 -14.91 33.24 -66.62
C LEU A 242 -14.24 32.90 -67.96
N SER A 243 -15.00 32.84 -69.06
CA SER A 243 -14.46 32.53 -70.39
C SER A 243 -13.59 33.68 -70.92
N LEU A 244 -14.00 34.93 -70.67
CA LEU A 244 -13.25 36.13 -70.98
C LEU A 244 -11.96 36.22 -70.17
N LEU A 245 -12.03 35.97 -68.86
CA LEU A 245 -10.86 36.00 -67.97
C LEU A 245 -9.88 34.85 -68.28
N ALA A 246 -10.37 33.64 -68.54
CA ALA A 246 -9.51 32.52 -68.95
C ALA A 246 -8.80 32.80 -70.28
N ARG A 247 -9.51 33.43 -71.24
CA ARG A 247 -8.92 33.84 -72.52
C ARG A 247 -7.88 34.95 -72.34
N ALA A 248 -8.14 35.93 -71.47
CA ALA A 248 -7.16 36.96 -71.11
C ALA A 248 -5.90 36.35 -70.47
N ALA A 249 -6.04 35.24 -69.74
CA ALA A 249 -4.93 34.46 -69.19
C ALA A 249 -4.28 33.46 -70.18
N ASN A 250 -4.69 33.43 -71.45
CA ASN A 250 -4.25 32.45 -72.47
C ASN A 250 -4.54 30.97 -72.09
N LEU A 251 -5.63 30.73 -71.36
CA LEU A 251 -6.09 29.42 -70.92
C LEU A 251 -7.42 29.05 -71.61
N ASN A 252 -7.64 27.75 -71.78
CA ASN A 252 -8.93 27.19 -72.22
C ASN A 252 -9.85 27.06 -71.01
N LEU A 253 -11.15 27.31 -71.18
CA LEU A 253 -12.15 27.08 -70.14
C LEU A 253 -13.04 25.89 -70.52
N ALA A 254 -13.13 24.90 -69.63
CA ALA A 254 -14.10 23.82 -69.71
C ALA A 254 -15.13 24.00 -68.59
N TYR A 255 -16.35 24.40 -68.95
CA TYR A 255 -17.42 24.65 -67.99
C TYR A 255 -18.39 23.47 -67.94
N ILE A 256 -18.65 22.94 -66.75
CA ILE A 256 -19.68 21.95 -66.48
C ILE A 256 -20.78 22.59 -65.63
N GLY A 257 -22.02 22.39 -66.03
CA GLY A 257 -23.15 23.15 -65.50
C GLY A 257 -23.93 23.70 -66.68
N GLY A 258 -24.86 22.90 -67.18
CA GLY A 258 -25.78 23.31 -68.23
C GLY A 258 -27.15 23.54 -67.63
N GLU A 259 -27.84 24.55 -68.14
CA GLU A 259 -29.29 24.54 -68.22
C GLU A 259 -29.70 23.18 -68.81
N GLN A 260 -30.36 22.36 -68.00
CA GLN A 260 -31.11 21.25 -68.55
C GLN A 260 -32.27 21.88 -69.33
N GLY A 261 -32.11 22.00 -70.64
CA GLY A 261 -33.25 22.05 -71.54
C GLY A 261 -34.05 20.79 -71.33
N GLY A 262 -35.11 20.89 -70.52
CA GLY A 262 -36.01 19.80 -70.23
C GLY A 262 -36.70 19.33 -71.50
N GLY A 263 -36.25 18.20 -72.04
CA GLY A 263 -37.08 17.39 -72.92
C GLY A 263 -38.11 16.67 -72.05
N GLY A 264 -39.34 17.20 -71.97
CA GLY A 264 -40.48 16.48 -71.40
C GLY A 264 -41.51 17.36 -70.69
N GLN A 265 -42.70 17.43 -71.30
CA GLN A 265 -43.98 18.03 -70.86
C GLN A 265 -44.12 19.58 -70.88
N PRO A 266 -45.08 20.12 -71.66
CA PRO A 266 -45.41 21.55 -71.64
C PRO A 266 -46.31 21.86 -70.44
N GLY A 267 -45.87 22.72 -69.51
CA GLY A 267 -46.77 23.25 -68.47
C GLY A 267 -46.19 23.72 -67.14
N ALA A 268 -44.88 23.67 -66.91
CA ALA A 268 -44.29 24.25 -65.69
C ALA A 268 -43.02 25.06 -66.03
N THR A 269 -43.06 26.36 -65.74
CA THR A 269 -41.94 27.30 -65.82
C THR A 269 -40.86 26.91 -64.82
N ALA A 270 -39.90 26.08 -65.25
CA ALA A 270 -38.63 25.91 -64.55
C ALA A 270 -37.74 27.12 -64.86
N GLN A 271 -37.66 28.05 -63.91
CA GLN A 271 -36.83 29.24 -64.00
C GLN A 271 -35.36 28.82 -63.86
N ALA A 272 -34.69 28.63 -65.00
CA ALA A 272 -33.25 28.41 -65.06
C ALA A 272 -32.53 29.67 -64.58
N THR A 273 -31.99 29.63 -63.36
CA THR A 273 -31.17 30.71 -62.82
C THR A 273 -29.74 30.51 -63.29
N SER A 274 -29.42 31.06 -64.47
CA SER A 274 -28.02 31.35 -64.81
C SER A 274 -27.48 32.30 -63.74
N GLN A 275 -26.42 31.90 -63.04
CA GLN A 275 -25.83 32.76 -62.03
C GLN A 275 -25.25 34.00 -62.73
N THR A 276 -25.78 35.17 -62.38
CA THR A 276 -25.27 36.46 -62.83
C THR A 276 -24.40 37.08 -61.75
N ILE A 277 -23.44 37.89 -62.17
CA ILE A 277 -22.54 38.61 -61.28
C ILE A 277 -22.40 40.07 -61.70
N SER A 278 -22.41 40.95 -60.70
CA SER A 278 -22.17 42.38 -60.84
C SER A 278 -20.89 42.72 -60.09
N LEU A 279 -19.92 43.32 -60.77
CA LEU A 279 -18.56 43.52 -60.26
C LEU A 279 -17.94 44.76 -60.92
N ASP A 280 -17.33 45.64 -60.13
CA ASP A 280 -16.59 46.82 -60.61
C ASP A 280 -15.18 46.76 -60.03
N ILE A 281 -14.19 46.53 -60.88
CA ILE A 281 -12.79 46.34 -60.49
C ILE A 281 -11.87 47.16 -61.42
N GLU A 282 -10.82 47.73 -60.84
CA GLU A 282 -9.79 48.51 -61.54
C GLU A 282 -8.38 48.02 -61.13
N ASN A 283 -7.49 47.85 -62.11
CA ASN A 283 -6.08 47.51 -61.92
C ASN A 283 -5.76 46.23 -61.10
N GLU A 284 -6.61 45.20 -61.17
CA GLU A 284 -6.39 43.91 -60.48
C GLU A 284 -5.79 42.82 -61.41
N PRO A 285 -4.98 41.88 -60.89
CA PRO A 285 -4.53 40.71 -61.64
C PRO A 285 -5.69 39.84 -62.12
N VAL A 286 -5.61 39.32 -63.35
CA VAL A 286 -6.62 38.43 -63.94
C VAL A 286 -6.90 37.21 -63.04
N GLN A 287 -5.86 36.69 -62.36
CA GLN A 287 -6.00 35.57 -61.43
C GLN A 287 -6.96 35.90 -60.26
N ASP A 288 -6.88 37.10 -59.71
CA ASP A 288 -7.58 37.45 -58.48
C ASP A 288 -9.04 37.74 -58.81
N VAL A 289 -9.27 38.45 -59.92
CA VAL A 289 -10.60 38.64 -60.51
C VAL A 289 -11.27 37.29 -60.80
N PHE A 290 -10.54 36.35 -61.41
CA PHE A 290 -11.06 35.00 -61.66
C PHE A 290 -11.44 34.28 -60.37
N ASN A 291 -10.57 34.34 -59.35
CA ASN A 291 -10.82 33.73 -58.04
C ASN A 291 -11.95 34.45 -57.25
N TYR A 292 -12.21 35.74 -57.46
CA TYR A 292 -13.35 36.45 -56.88
C TYR A 292 -14.67 35.99 -57.50
N VAL A 293 -14.70 35.85 -58.82
CA VAL A 293 -15.87 35.37 -59.54
C VAL A 293 -16.22 33.94 -59.08
N LEU A 294 -15.23 33.04 -59.00
CA LEU A 294 -15.44 31.68 -58.48
C LEU A 294 -15.99 31.66 -57.05
N ARG A 295 -15.48 32.52 -56.17
CA ARG A 295 -15.91 32.62 -54.77
C ARG A 295 -17.35 33.13 -54.64
N LEU A 296 -17.71 34.14 -55.41
CA LEU A 296 -19.05 34.75 -55.39
C LEU A 296 -20.10 33.86 -56.04
N SER A 297 -19.74 33.11 -57.09
CA SER A 297 -20.65 32.17 -57.75
C SER A 297 -20.75 30.82 -57.00
N GLY A 298 -19.84 30.53 -56.07
CA GLY A 298 -19.76 29.23 -55.40
C GLY A 298 -19.37 28.10 -56.34
N LEU A 299 -18.64 28.40 -57.41
CA LEU A 299 -18.18 27.41 -58.39
C LEU A 299 -16.82 26.86 -57.96
N GLU A 300 -16.64 25.55 -58.13
CA GLU A 300 -15.34 24.89 -58.00
C GLU A 300 -14.59 24.99 -59.31
N ALA A 301 -13.27 25.09 -59.23
CA ALA A 301 -12.43 25.05 -60.40
C ALA A 301 -11.14 24.25 -60.15
N ASN A 302 -10.57 23.69 -61.21
CA ASN A 302 -9.25 23.08 -61.18
C ASN A 302 -8.51 23.35 -62.50
N ARG A 303 -7.21 23.62 -62.43
CA ARG A 303 -6.37 23.85 -63.61
C ARG A 303 -5.57 22.60 -63.92
N SER A 304 -5.74 22.08 -65.13
CA SER A 304 -4.85 21.07 -65.70
C SER A 304 -4.14 21.66 -66.91
N ASN A 305 -2.83 21.87 -66.78
CA ASN A 305 -1.99 22.45 -67.83
C ASN A 305 -2.54 23.80 -68.33
N ARG A 306 -3.08 23.81 -69.56
CA ARG A 306 -3.61 24.98 -70.25
C ARG A 306 -5.14 25.08 -70.22
N THR A 307 -5.82 24.19 -69.49
CA THR A 307 -7.28 24.16 -69.40
C THR A 307 -7.73 24.28 -67.95
N VAL A 308 -8.67 25.19 -67.68
CA VAL A 308 -9.31 25.34 -66.38
C VAL A 308 -10.71 24.73 -66.45
N PHE A 309 -10.95 23.70 -65.65
CA PHE A 309 -12.26 23.09 -65.46
C PHE A 309 -13.01 23.88 -64.39
N VAL A 310 -14.25 24.27 -64.66
CA VAL A 310 -15.08 25.03 -63.71
C VAL A 310 -16.49 24.45 -63.67
N GLY A 311 -17.09 24.36 -62.49
CA GLY A 311 -18.50 24.01 -62.34
C GLY A 311 -18.96 23.97 -60.89
N PRO A 312 -20.27 23.81 -60.62
CA PRO A 312 -20.80 23.75 -59.27
C PRO A 312 -20.37 22.49 -58.51
N LYS A 313 -19.98 21.42 -59.22
CA LYS A 313 -19.40 20.20 -58.66
C LYS A 313 -18.53 19.50 -59.70
N LEU A 314 -17.20 19.61 -59.57
CA LEU A 314 -16.28 18.92 -60.47
C LEU A 314 -16.28 17.39 -60.22
N PRO A 315 -16.29 16.54 -61.28
CA PRO A 315 -16.02 15.11 -61.15
C PRO A 315 -14.70 14.84 -60.44
N ASN A 316 -14.62 13.75 -59.68
CA ASN A 316 -13.42 13.38 -58.92
C ASN A 316 -12.15 13.29 -59.80
N SER A 317 -12.28 12.91 -61.07
CA SER A 317 -11.17 12.84 -62.03
C SER A 317 -10.59 14.20 -62.43
N THR A 318 -11.35 15.28 -62.24
CA THR A 318 -10.93 16.65 -62.53
C THR A 318 -10.52 17.42 -61.27
N ARG A 319 -10.54 16.79 -60.09
CA ARG A 319 -10.10 17.37 -58.83
C ARG A 319 -8.71 16.84 -58.49
N ASP A 320 -7.85 17.70 -57.94
CA ASP A 320 -6.58 17.25 -57.36
C ASP A 320 -6.88 16.53 -56.04
N MET A 321 -7.06 15.22 -56.09
CA MET A 321 -7.30 14.40 -54.90
C MET A 321 -6.01 13.71 -54.47
N VAL A 322 -5.69 13.80 -53.18
CA VAL A 322 -4.59 13.09 -52.54
C VAL A 322 -5.16 12.17 -51.47
N MET A 323 -4.62 10.95 -51.40
CA MET A 323 -4.88 10.00 -50.33
C MET A 323 -3.66 9.94 -49.40
N ARG A 324 -3.88 10.01 -48.09
CA ARG A 324 -2.84 9.77 -47.08
C ARG A 324 -3.34 8.79 -46.03
N ASN A 325 -2.56 7.75 -45.79
CA ASN A 325 -2.81 6.78 -44.72
C ASN A 325 -1.93 7.15 -43.51
N LEU A 326 -2.55 7.20 -42.34
CA LEU A 326 -1.93 7.58 -41.06
C LEU A 326 -2.23 6.49 -40.04
N ARG A 327 -1.21 6.05 -39.32
CA ARG A 327 -1.39 5.22 -38.13
C ARG A 327 -1.22 6.10 -36.90
N LEU A 328 -2.25 6.15 -36.06
CA LEU A 328 -2.26 6.97 -34.85
C LEU A 328 -1.67 6.18 -33.68
N ASN A 329 -0.91 6.85 -32.81
CA ASN A 329 -0.18 6.21 -31.72
C ASN A 329 -0.79 6.47 -30.33
N GLN A 330 -1.35 7.66 -30.11
CA GLN A 330 -1.79 8.20 -28.81
C GLN A 330 -3.29 8.46 -28.77
N VAL A 331 -3.89 8.78 -29.92
CA VAL A 331 -5.32 9.02 -30.10
C VAL A 331 -5.96 7.86 -30.84
N THR A 332 -7.17 7.49 -30.42
CA THR A 332 -7.95 6.47 -31.13
C THR A 332 -8.58 7.07 -32.39
N VAL A 333 -8.69 6.27 -33.45
CA VAL A 333 -9.25 6.73 -34.72
C VAL A 333 -10.68 7.28 -34.58
N GLY A 334 -11.48 6.74 -33.66
CA GLY A 334 -12.81 7.26 -33.37
C GLY A 334 -12.78 8.70 -32.85
N VAL A 335 -11.87 9.03 -31.92
CA VAL A 335 -11.69 10.40 -31.42
C VAL A 335 -11.18 11.33 -32.53
N ALA A 336 -10.19 10.87 -33.30
CA ALA A 336 -9.64 11.62 -34.42
C ALA A 336 -10.69 11.96 -35.48
N ILE A 337 -11.55 10.99 -35.85
CA ILE A 337 -12.61 11.21 -36.84
C ILE A 337 -13.68 12.14 -36.30
N ASN A 338 -14.15 11.96 -35.07
CA ASN A 338 -15.13 12.87 -34.47
C ASN A 338 -14.63 14.32 -34.50
N PHE A 339 -13.34 14.53 -34.22
CA PHE A 339 -12.71 15.84 -34.32
C PHE A 339 -12.69 16.39 -35.75
N LEU A 340 -12.29 15.59 -36.75
CA LEU A 340 -12.29 16.00 -38.16
C LEU A 340 -13.70 16.27 -38.72
N VAL A 341 -14.69 15.47 -38.31
CA VAL A 341 -16.10 15.66 -38.65
C VAL A 341 -16.63 16.96 -38.05
N GLY A 342 -16.25 17.27 -36.81
CA GLY A 342 -16.53 18.56 -36.18
C GLY A 342 -15.94 19.76 -36.95
N LEU A 343 -14.84 19.54 -37.67
CA LEU A 343 -14.22 20.53 -38.57
C LEU A 343 -14.79 20.53 -40.01
N GLY A 344 -15.76 19.66 -40.33
CA GLY A 344 -16.44 19.63 -41.62
C GLY A 344 -16.13 18.47 -42.55
N ALA A 345 -15.29 17.53 -42.13
CA ALA A 345 -15.00 16.35 -42.94
C ALA A 345 -16.21 15.40 -43.00
N GLU A 346 -16.35 14.71 -44.13
CA GLU A 346 -17.24 13.57 -44.23
C GLU A 346 -16.49 12.32 -43.80
N SER A 347 -17.08 11.45 -42.97
CA SER A 347 -16.37 10.27 -42.50
C SER A 347 -17.13 8.98 -42.65
N ALA A 348 -16.38 7.89 -42.76
CA ALA A 348 -16.86 6.52 -42.62
C ALA A 348 -15.95 5.79 -41.63
N ILE A 349 -16.52 5.22 -40.58
CA ILE A 349 -15.80 4.44 -39.57
C ILE A 349 -16.22 2.98 -39.69
N SER A 350 -15.26 2.08 -39.91
CA SER A 350 -15.48 0.65 -39.76
C SER A 350 -15.25 0.27 -38.29
N ARG A 351 -16.29 -0.22 -37.61
CA ARG A 351 -16.23 -0.66 -36.21
C ARG A 351 -16.85 -2.04 -36.03
N GLU A 352 -16.30 -2.83 -35.12
CA GLU A 352 -16.90 -4.07 -34.67
C GLU A 352 -17.95 -3.74 -33.59
N ARG A 353 -19.21 -4.08 -33.85
CA ARG A 353 -20.31 -3.91 -32.91
C ARG A 353 -20.75 -5.27 -32.41
N GLN A 354 -20.77 -5.43 -31.09
CA GLN A 354 -21.48 -6.55 -30.47
C GLN A 354 -22.98 -6.28 -30.54
N VAL A 355 -23.69 -7.14 -31.27
CA VAL A 355 -25.14 -7.12 -31.36
C VAL A 355 -25.64 -8.26 -30.48
N THR A 356 -26.25 -7.90 -29.34
CA THR A 356 -26.99 -8.87 -28.53
C THR A 356 -28.39 -9.02 -29.13
N SER A 357 -28.62 -10.10 -29.87
CA SER A 357 -29.96 -10.47 -30.30
C SER A 357 -30.66 -11.20 -29.15
N VAL A 358 -31.84 -10.71 -28.76
CA VAL A 358 -32.71 -11.40 -27.80
C VAL A 358 -33.74 -12.15 -28.62
N SER A 359 -33.55 -13.48 -28.74
CA SER A 359 -34.53 -14.34 -29.38
C SER A 359 -35.36 -15.04 -28.31
N ALA A 360 -36.68 -14.86 -28.36
CA ALA A 360 -37.61 -15.56 -27.49
C ALA A 360 -37.89 -16.94 -28.10
N VAL A 361 -37.41 -18.00 -27.47
CA VAL A 361 -37.75 -19.37 -27.89
C VAL A 361 -39.04 -19.77 -27.17
N ALA A 362 -40.11 -19.99 -27.92
CA ALA A 362 -41.37 -20.48 -27.37
C ALA A 362 -41.20 -21.95 -26.95
N VAL A 363 -41.26 -22.21 -25.65
CA VAL A 363 -41.45 -23.56 -25.11
C VAL A 363 -42.95 -23.79 -25.06
N GLY A 364 -43.41 -24.95 -25.54
CA GLY A 364 -44.81 -25.25 -25.89
C GLY A 364 -45.88 -24.80 -24.88
N ASN A 365 -47.11 -24.70 -25.40
CA ASN A 365 -48.31 -24.15 -24.76
C ASN A 365 -48.31 -24.21 -23.21
N ALA A 366 -48.21 -23.02 -22.60
CA ALA A 366 -48.34 -22.69 -21.17
C ALA A 366 -47.06 -22.51 -20.32
N ALA A 367 -45.88 -22.29 -20.91
CA ALA A 367 -44.71 -21.77 -20.18
C ALA A 367 -44.28 -20.38 -20.69
N ALA A 368 -43.86 -19.49 -19.78
CA ALA A 368 -43.31 -18.19 -20.14
C ALA A 368 -42.07 -18.36 -21.05
N PRO A 369 -41.93 -17.57 -22.14
CA PRO A 369 -40.85 -17.74 -23.09
C PRO A 369 -39.49 -17.51 -22.41
N ILE A 370 -38.54 -18.43 -22.64
CA ILE A 370 -37.14 -18.24 -22.27
C ILE A 370 -36.50 -17.25 -23.25
N THR A 371 -36.14 -16.06 -22.78
CA THR A 371 -35.32 -15.12 -23.55
C THR A 371 -33.87 -15.60 -23.57
N GLN A 372 -33.41 -16.09 -24.72
CA GLN A 372 -31.99 -16.36 -24.94
C GLN A 372 -31.36 -15.11 -25.57
N ALA A 373 -30.42 -14.49 -24.85
CA ALA A 373 -29.61 -13.40 -25.37
C ALA A 373 -28.34 -14.00 -25.99
N GLN A 374 -28.20 -13.91 -27.31
CA GLN A 374 -26.99 -14.32 -28.03
C GLN A 374 -26.24 -13.07 -28.47
N THR A 375 -24.99 -12.92 -28.06
CA THR A 375 -24.14 -11.79 -28.46
C THR A 375 -23.24 -12.23 -29.61
N THR A 376 -23.47 -11.69 -30.81
CA THR A 376 -22.61 -11.88 -31.99
C THR A 376 -21.84 -10.60 -32.28
N THR A 377 -20.59 -10.74 -32.75
CA THR A 377 -19.76 -9.60 -33.15
C THR A 377 -19.90 -9.40 -34.66
N GLU A 378 -20.38 -8.25 -35.10
CA GLU A 378 -20.54 -7.90 -36.51
C GLU A 378 -19.72 -6.66 -36.86
N THR A 379 -19.04 -6.66 -38.02
CA THR A 379 -18.34 -5.47 -38.53
C THR A 379 -19.32 -4.61 -39.33
N LYS A 380 -19.51 -3.35 -38.90
CA LYS A 380 -20.39 -2.39 -39.59
C LYS A 380 -19.64 -1.11 -39.93
N VAL A 381 -19.88 -0.59 -41.12
CA VAL A 381 -19.42 0.75 -41.53
C VAL A 381 -20.50 1.76 -41.18
N GLU A 382 -20.15 2.75 -40.38
CA GLU A 382 -21.03 3.87 -40.03
C GLU A 382 -20.52 5.14 -40.72
N THR A 383 -21.38 5.79 -41.50
CA THR A 383 -21.09 7.11 -42.06
C THR A 383 -21.52 8.19 -41.09
N GLN A 384 -20.69 9.22 -40.93
CA GLN A 384 -20.99 10.37 -40.08
C GLN A 384 -20.71 11.64 -40.87
N ARG A 385 -21.65 12.59 -40.76
CA ARG A 385 -21.57 13.93 -41.35
C ARG A 385 -22.30 14.89 -40.41
N VAL A 386 -21.73 16.06 -40.20
CA VAL A 386 -22.38 17.17 -39.49
C VAL A 386 -22.91 18.17 -40.51
N ASP A 387 -24.17 18.55 -40.38
CA ASP A 387 -24.81 19.55 -41.22
C ASP A 387 -24.65 20.95 -40.60
N PHE A 388 -23.95 21.84 -41.32
CA PHE A 388 -23.74 23.22 -40.91
C PHE A 388 -24.76 24.12 -41.64
N LYS A 389 -25.54 24.90 -40.90
CA LYS A 389 -26.59 25.77 -41.46
C LYS A 389 -26.05 27.09 -42.02
N ASP A 390 -25.19 27.77 -41.24
CA ASP A 390 -24.76 29.15 -41.53
C ASP A 390 -23.26 29.27 -41.83
N SER A 391 -22.52 28.16 -41.88
CA SER A 391 -21.05 28.17 -42.03
C SER A 391 -20.57 27.11 -43.00
N ASN A 392 -19.62 27.47 -43.87
CA ASN A 392 -18.85 26.49 -44.63
C ASN A 392 -17.69 25.99 -43.74
N PRO A 393 -17.71 24.73 -43.30
CA PRO A 393 -16.71 24.25 -42.37
C PRO A 393 -15.35 24.06 -43.09
N LEU A 394 -14.26 24.18 -42.33
CA LEU A 394 -12.89 24.25 -42.86
C LEU A 394 -12.49 23.04 -43.70
N LEU A 395 -12.96 21.85 -43.34
CA LEU A 395 -12.60 20.59 -44.00
C LEU A 395 -13.71 20.07 -44.94
N ARG A 396 -14.61 20.94 -45.40
CA ARG A 396 -15.69 20.54 -46.33
C ARG A 396 -15.10 19.89 -47.59
N GLY A 397 -15.53 18.67 -47.89
CA GLY A 397 -15.06 17.90 -49.05
C GLY A 397 -13.84 17.01 -48.78
N LEU A 398 -13.31 17.00 -47.57
CA LEU A 398 -12.39 15.97 -47.09
C LEU A 398 -13.19 14.73 -46.67
N GLN A 399 -12.74 13.55 -47.11
CA GLN A 399 -13.25 12.26 -46.68
C GLN A 399 -12.25 11.60 -45.72
N ALA A 400 -12.71 11.19 -44.54
CA ALA A 400 -11.91 10.53 -43.51
C ALA A 400 -12.44 9.11 -43.26
N LEU A 401 -11.65 8.09 -43.60
CA LEU A 401 -12.00 6.69 -43.40
C LEU A 401 -11.18 6.11 -42.25
N GLY A 402 -11.84 5.56 -41.23
CA GLY A 402 -11.17 4.96 -40.07
C GLY A 402 -11.37 3.46 -39.98
N ASP A 403 -10.30 2.76 -39.62
CA ASP A 403 -10.33 1.36 -39.18
C ASP A 403 -9.92 1.29 -37.70
N GLU A 404 -10.90 1.00 -36.82
CA GLU A 404 -10.68 0.89 -35.37
C GLU A 404 -9.80 -0.30 -34.99
N ARG A 405 -9.81 -1.38 -35.78
CA ARG A 405 -9.02 -2.59 -35.50
C ARG A 405 -7.52 -2.34 -35.66
N THR A 406 -7.14 -1.54 -36.64
CA THR A 406 -5.73 -1.20 -36.91
C THR A 406 -5.30 0.15 -36.37
N ASN A 407 -6.23 0.90 -35.77
CA ASN A 407 -6.08 2.31 -35.39
C ASN A 407 -5.47 3.16 -36.52
N SER A 408 -5.98 2.95 -37.74
CA SER A 408 -5.50 3.62 -38.95
C SER A 408 -6.58 4.55 -39.53
N LEU A 409 -6.12 5.67 -40.07
CA LEU A 409 -6.94 6.74 -40.63
C LEU A 409 -6.48 7.03 -42.05
N THR A 410 -7.41 6.95 -43.00
CA THR A 410 -7.19 7.30 -44.39
C THR A 410 -7.90 8.60 -44.71
N LEU A 411 -7.14 9.61 -45.11
CA LEU A 411 -7.64 10.91 -45.54
C LEU A 411 -7.65 10.98 -47.05
N ILE A 412 -8.78 11.38 -47.65
CA ILE A 412 -8.96 11.50 -49.10
C ILE A 412 -9.57 12.87 -49.39
N GLY A 413 -8.88 13.71 -50.17
CA GLY A 413 -9.42 15.02 -50.55
C GLY A 413 -8.38 15.93 -51.20
N PRO A 414 -8.71 17.22 -51.41
CA PRO A 414 -7.77 18.22 -51.90
C PRO A 414 -6.47 18.29 -51.07
N PRO A 415 -5.29 18.46 -51.69
CA PRO A 415 -4.01 18.42 -50.99
C PRO A 415 -3.91 19.42 -49.83
N LYS A 416 -4.49 20.62 -50.00
CA LYS A 416 -4.54 21.65 -48.94
C LYS A 416 -5.34 21.15 -47.72
N LEU A 417 -6.54 20.60 -47.93
CA LEU A 417 -7.38 20.10 -46.83
C LEU A 417 -6.74 18.91 -46.10
N VAL A 418 -6.09 18.01 -46.84
CA VAL A 418 -5.35 16.88 -46.25
C VAL A 418 -4.18 17.37 -45.40
N GLN A 419 -3.44 18.39 -45.84
CA GLN A 419 -2.36 18.98 -45.06
C GLN A 419 -2.88 19.65 -43.78
N MET A 420 -3.98 20.40 -43.87
CA MET A 420 -4.63 21.03 -42.71
C MET A 420 -5.08 19.96 -41.69
N ALA A 421 -5.76 18.91 -42.15
CA ALA A 421 -6.17 17.80 -41.29
C ALA A 421 -4.98 17.11 -40.62
N MET A 422 -3.88 16.88 -41.35
CA MET A 422 -2.65 16.33 -40.77
C MET A 422 -2.01 17.23 -39.72
N ALA A 423 -1.96 18.54 -39.96
CA ALA A 423 -1.41 19.48 -38.98
C ALA A 423 -2.19 19.40 -37.65
N GLN A 424 -3.51 19.32 -37.73
CA GLN A 424 -4.37 19.16 -36.55
C GLN A 424 -4.22 17.79 -35.87
N LEU A 425 -4.19 16.71 -36.65
CA LEU A 425 -3.99 15.35 -36.10
C LEU A 425 -2.64 15.19 -35.43
N THR A 426 -1.59 15.85 -35.93
CA THR A 426 -0.25 15.80 -35.33
C THR A 426 -0.24 16.41 -33.92
N GLN A 427 -1.06 17.43 -33.67
CA GLN A 427 -1.21 18.03 -32.34
C GLN A 427 -2.04 17.17 -31.39
N LEU A 428 -2.99 16.40 -31.91
CA LEU A 428 -3.75 15.44 -31.12
C LEU A 428 -2.92 14.21 -30.76
N ASP A 429 -2.09 13.72 -31.69
CA ASP A 429 -1.26 12.52 -31.51
C ASP A 429 0.07 12.78 -30.79
N ILE A 430 0.13 13.79 -29.93
CA ILE A 430 1.31 14.08 -29.11
C ILE A 430 1.52 12.96 -28.07
N ARG A 431 2.79 12.59 -27.85
CA ARG A 431 3.15 11.61 -26.82
C ARG A 431 2.70 12.10 -25.46
N ARG A 432 1.89 11.29 -24.76
CA ARG A 432 1.50 11.62 -23.38
C ARG A 432 2.66 11.32 -22.43
N ARG A 433 2.85 12.21 -21.46
CA ARG A 433 3.91 12.09 -20.47
C ARG A 433 3.60 10.99 -19.46
N GLN A 434 4.65 10.49 -18.81
CA GLN A 434 4.56 9.52 -17.74
C GLN A 434 5.16 10.10 -16.46
N VAL A 435 4.64 9.68 -15.33
CA VAL A 435 5.11 10.07 -14.01
C VAL A 435 5.25 8.84 -13.13
N VAL A 436 6.37 8.76 -12.45
CA VAL A 436 6.60 7.83 -11.36
C VAL A 436 6.03 8.45 -10.10
N VAL A 437 5.12 7.74 -9.43
CA VAL A 437 4.54 8.16 -8.16
C VAL A 437 5.07 7.25 -7.07
N ASN A 438 5.91 7.82 -6.21
CA ASN A 438 6.36 7.16 -4.99
C ASN A 438 5.42 7.51 -3.84
N VAL A 439 4.82 6.48 -3.22
CA VAL A 439 3.92 6.66 -2.07
C VAL A 439 4.53 5.95 -0.88
N LYS A 440 4.75 6.67 0.22
CA LYS A 440 5.19 6.10 1.49
C LYS A 440 4.07 6.17 2.49
N ILE A 441 3.68 5.02 3.01
CA ILE A 441 2.61 4.90 3.99
C ILE A 441 3.21 4.36 5.28
N ILE A 442 3.03 5.11 6.36
CA ILE A 442 3.50 4.76 7.69
C ILE A 442 2.26 4.67 8.58
N ASP A 443 1.95 3.47 9.05
CA ASP A 443 0.92 3.23 10.07
C ASP A 443 1.60 2.86 11.38
N VAL A 444 1.33 3.62 12.44
CA VAL A 444 1.88 3.44 13.77
C VAL A 444 0.75 3.19 14.76
N ASN A 445 0.85 2.11 15.51
CA ASN A 445 -0.03 1.80 16.63
C ASN A 445 0.83 1.68 17.89
N LEU A 446 0.62 2.60 18.82
CA LEU A 446 1.24 2.62 20.14
C LEU A 446 0.16 2.29 21.17
N ASN A 447 0.43 1.32 22.02
CA ASN A 447 -0.40 0.96 23.16
C ASN A 447 0.46 0.98 24.43
N ASN A 448 -0.02 1.64 25.48
CA ASN A 448 0.63 1.68 26.78
C ASN A 448 -0.42 1.43 27.86
N THR A 449 -0.39 0.25 28.44
CA THR A 449 -1.28 -0.16 29.53
C THR A 449 -0.51 -0.18 30.84
N GLN A 450 -1.00 0.55 31.84
CA GLN A 450 -0.49 0.56 33.20
C GLN A 450 -1.55 0.00 34.14
N ASP A 451 -1.22 -1.10 34.79
CA ASP A 451 -2.10 -1.81 35.71
C ASP A 451 -1.50 -1.82 37.11
N TYR A 452 -2.20 -1.18 38.05
CA TYR A 452 -1.89 -1.20 39.47
C TYR A 452 -3.06 -1.80 40.21
N ASN A 453 -2.88 -3.01 40.74
CA ASN A 453 -3.92 -3.78 41.42
C ASN A 453 -3.38 -4.31 42.76
N THR A 454 -4.20 -4.22 43.81
CA THR A 454 -3.93 -4.83 45.11
C THR A 454 -5.13 -5.70 45.48
N SER A 455 -4.88 -6.94 45.86
CA SER A 455 -5.90 -7.78 46.50
C SER A 455 -5.38 -8.30 47.84
N PHE A 456 -6.25 -8.36 48.84
CA PHE A 456 -5.92 -8.95 50.12
C PHE A 456 -7.17 -9.47 50.81
N SER A 457 -7.00 -10.46 51.67
CA SER A 457 -8.07 -10.97 52.51
C SER A 457 -7.54 -11.31 53.90
N PHE A 458 -8.38 -11.13 54.90
CA PHE A 458 -8.10 -11.52 56.27
C PHE A 458 -9.40 -11.87 57.00
N GLY A 459 -9.28 -12.77 57.97
CA GLY A 459 -10.41 -13.17 58.82
C GLY A 459 -10.13 -12.89 60.29
N ILE A 460 -11.14 -12.38 61.01
CA ILE A 460 -11.11 -12.20 62.47
C ILE A 460 -12.34 -12.93 63.04
N GLY A 461 -12.11 -14.02 63.77
CA GLY A 461 -13.19 -14.88 64.26
C GLY A 461 -13.98 -15.51 63.10
N ASN A 462 -15.30 -15.31 63.08
CA ASN A 462 -16.20 -15.77 62.01
C ASN A 462 -16.45 -14.69 60.93
N ASN A 463 -15.64 -13.62 60.92
CA ASN A 463 -15.79 -12.50 60.00
C ASN A 463 -14.64 -12.50 58.99
N TYR A 464 -14.95 -12.29 57.71
CA TYR A 464 -13.98 -12.23 56.63
C TYR A 464 -14.09 -10.93 55.85
N PHE A 465 -12.94 -10.31 55.63
CA PHE A 465 -12.75 -9.13 54.81
C PHE A 465 -11.95 -9.52 53.58
N SER A 466 -12.43 -9.20 52.39
CA SER A 466 -11.63 -9.31 51.17
C SER A 466 -11.72 -8.02 50.36
N ASN A 467 -10.58 -7.61 49.81
CA ASN A 467 -10.46 -6.60 48.77
C ASN A 467 -9.88 -7.30 47.54
N ASP A 468 -10.59 -7.28 46.43
CA ASP A 468 -10.12 -7.76 45.14
C ASP A 468 -10.18 -6.61 44.13
N GLY A 469 -9.03 -6.02 43.83
CA GLY A 469 -8.95 -4.91 42.87
C GLY A 469 -9.83 -3.70 43.18
N GLY A 470 -9.95 -3.33 44.45
CA GLY A 470 -10.73 -2.19 44.90
C GLY A 470 -12.22 -2.50 45.13
N ALA A 471 -12.67 -3.74 44.91
CA ALA A 471 -13.98 -4.21 45.33
C ALA A 471 -13.86 -4.92 46.70
N ALA A 472 -14.64 -4.48 47.68
CA ALA A 472 -14.64 -5.07 49.02
C ALA A 472 -15.84 -5.98 49.25
N SER A 473 -15.62 -7.11 49.93
CA SER A 473 -16.68 -7.90 50.54
C SER A 473 -16.44 -8.08 52.05
N LEU A 474 -17.53 -8.05 52.81
CA LEU A 474 -17.54 -8.07 54.27
C LEU A 474 -18.53 -9.15 54.71
N ASN A 475 -18.03 -10.35 55.03
CA ASN A 475 -18.86 -11.47 55.45
C ASN A 475 -18.81 -11.58 56.98
N PHE A 476 -19.94 -11.41 57.65
CA PHE A 476 -20.06 -11.56 59.11
C PHE A 476 -20.76 -12.87 59.46
N GLY A 477 -20.18 -13.66 60.38
CA GLY A 477 -20.79 -14.90 60.87
C GLY A 477 -20.78 -16.10 59.92
N GLY A 478 -19.98 -16.07 58.83
CA GLY A 478 -19.88 -17.13 57.83
C GLY A 478 -18.59 -17.95 57.91
N SER A 479 -18.59 -19.18 57.40
CA SER A 479 -17.44 -20.10 57.44
C SER A 479 -16.46 -19.98 56.24
N ARG A 480 -16.70 -19.04 55.30
CA ARG A 480 -15.86 -18.88 54.10
C ARG A 480 -15.67 -17.42 53.65
N PRO A 481 -14.48 -17.06 53.13
CA PRO A 481 -14.26 -15.81 52.40
C PRO A 481 -15.09 -15.80 51.12
N ALA A 482 -15.44 -14.61 50.64
CA ALA A 482 -16.12 -14.44 49.35
C ALA A 482 -15.22 -14.86 48.18
N THR A 483 -15.81 -15.51 47.19
CA THR A 483 -15.19 -15.79 45.89
C THR A 483 -15.07 -14.51 45.07
N SER A 484 -14.16 -14.48 44.08
CA SER A 484 -13.99 -13.32 43.18
C SER A 484 -15.28 -12.92 42.45
N SER A 485 -16.13 -13.89 42.13
CA SER A 485 -17.47 -13.65 41.57
C SER A 485 -18.39 -12.95 42.58
N GLU A 486 -18.43 -13.41 43.84
CA GLU A 486 -19.22 -12.79 44.92
C GLU A 486 -18.72 -11.36 45.24
N VAL A 487 -17.40 -11.13 45.21
CA VAL A 487 -16.79 -9.80 45.38
C VAL A 487 -17.14 -8.85 44.23
N ALA A 488 -17.16 -9.35 42.99
CA ALA A 488 -17.44 -8.55 41.80
C ALA A 488 -18.94 -8.27 41.56
N SER A 489 -19.84 -9.12 42.07
CA SER A 489 -21.28 -9.05 41.77
C SER A 489 -22.17 -8.69 42.96
N SER A 490 -21.63 -8.62 44.19
CA SER A 490 -22.30 -8.15 45.41
C SER A 490 -23.78 -8.55 45.53
N VAL A 491 -24.06 -9.72 46.08
CA VAL A 491 -25.41 -10.07 46.54
C VAL A 491 -25.34 -10.33 48.04
N THR A 492 -26.19 -9.65 48.80
CA THR A 492 -26.35 -9.73 50.27
C THR A 492 -26.84 -11.09 50.77
N SER A 493 -26.63 -12.18 50.01
CA SER A 493 -26.97 -13.51 50.48
C SER A 493 -25.92 -13.98 51.47
N THR A 494 -26.35 -14.18 52.72
CA THR A 494 -25.63 -15.09 53.61
C THR A 494 -25.47 -16.42 52.86
N PRO A 495 -24.29 -17.04 52.86
CA PRO A 495 -24.11 -18.32 52.20
C PRO A 495 -25.03 -19.37 52.84
N THR A 496 -26.21 -19.58 52.27
CA THR A 496 -27.08 -20.68 52.68
C THR A 496 -26.51 -21.93 52.06
N THR A 497 -25.95 -22.79 52.91
CA THR A 497 -25.62 -24.15 52.50
C THR A 497 -26.92 -24.88 52.19
N ALA A 498 -27.18 -25.20 50.92
CA ALA A 498 -28.30 -26.05 50.56
C ALA A 498 -28.18 -27.38 51.32
N ASN A 499 -29.26 -27.81 51.97
CA ASN A 499 -29.28 -29.06 52.71
C ASN A 499 -28.96 -30.22 51.74
N PRO A 500 -27.81 -30.90 51.88
CA PRO A 500 -27.38 -31.93 50.93
C PRO A 500 -28.25 -33.20 50.97
N LEU A 501 -29.20 -33.29 51.92
CA LEU A 501 -30.17 -34.38 52.05
C LEU A 501 -31.58 -34.02 51.59
N SER A 502 -31.83 -32.82 51.04
CA SER A 502 -33.20 -32.39 50.69
C SER A 502 -33.87 -33.26 49.62
N SER A 503 -33.11 -34.05 48.88
CA SER A 503 -33.57 -34.99 47.85
C SER A 503 -33.24 -36.46 48.14
N ALA A 504 -32.69 -36.78 49.33
CA ALA A 504 -32.26 -38.13 49.67
C ALA A 504 -33.33 -38.89 50.49
N ASN A 505 -33.67 -40.11 50.07
CA ASN A 505 -34.50 -41.03 50.86
C ASN A 505 -33.64 -41.64 51.97
N ILE A 506 -33.79 -41.13 53.20
CA ILE A 506 -32.92 -41.42 54.35
C ILE A 506 -33.47 -42.49 55.32
N PHE A 507 -34.61 -43.11 55.02
CA PHE A 507 -35.20 -44.19 55.83
C PHE A 507 -35.33 -45.48 55.00
N LEU A 508 -34.87 -46.60 55.56
CA LEU A 508 -35.09 -47.94 55.00
C LEU A 508 -36.55 -48.34 55.21
N ASN A 509 -37.26 -48.70 54.14
CA ASN A 509 -38.57 -49.34 54.25
C ASN A 509 -38.38 -50.86 54.44
N PRO A 510 -38.71 -51.45 55.60
CA PRO A 510 -38.49 -52.88 55.85
C PRO A 510 -39.28 -53.82 54.95
N GLN A 511 -40.29 -53.31 54.23
CA GLN A 511 -41.19 -54.09 53.38
C GLN A 511 -40.80 -54.07 51.89
N ASP A 512 -39.79 -53.29 51.50
CA ASP A 512 -39.34 -53.18 50.10
C ASP A 512 -37.87 -53.62 49.96
N PRO A 513 -37.60 -54.85 49.50
CA PRO A 513 -36.23 -55.38 49.38
C PRO A 513 -35.40 -54.70 48.28
N ASN A 514 -35.98 -53.79 47.48
CA ASN A 514 -35.27 -53.07 46.42
C ASN A 514 -34.88 -51.63 46.80
N THR A 515 -35.08 -51.21 48.05
CA THR A 515 -34.52 -49.93 48.53
C THR A 515 -33.00 -50.09 48.75
N GLY A 516 -32.25 -49.83 47.68
CA GLY A 516 -30.79 -49.78 47.71
C GLY A 516 -30.27 -48.81 48.77
N ILE A 517 -29.08 -49.13 49.29
CA ILE A 517 -28.28 -48.32 50.21
C ILE A 517 -28.42 -46.83 49.84
N PRO A 518 -28.68 -45.92 50.79
CA PRO A 518 -28.83 -44.50 50.48
C PRO A 518 -27.55 -43.96 49.83
N THR A 519 -27.53 -43.92 48.49
CA THR A 519 -26.50 -43.24 47.71
C THR A 519 -26.82 -41.75 47.70
N ALA A 520 -26.73 -41.12 48.87
CA ALA A 520 -26.56 -39.67 48.92
C ALA A 520 -25.18 -39.38 48.32
N GLY A 521 -25.15 -38.65 47.21
CA GLY A 521 -23.94 -38.34 46.47
C GLY A 521 -22.88 -37.75 47.38
N VAL A 522 -21.79 -38.49 47.58
CA VAL A 522 -20.59 -37.99 48.25
C VAL A 522 -20.04 -36.90 47.35
N ASN A 523 -20.16 -35.64 47.77
CA ASN A 523 -19.57 -34.54 47.03
C ASN A 523 -18.05 -34.65 47.19
N SER A 524 -17.38 -35.16 46.15
CA SER A 524 -15.93 -35.29 46.09
C SER A 524 -15.23 -33.95 45.85
N ASN A 525 -15.98 -32.86 45.68
CA ASN A 525 -15.41 -31.52 45.60
C ASN A 525 -15.15 -30.97 47.01
N PRO A 526 -13.89 -30.81 47.44
CA PRO A 526 -13.55 -30.37 48.80
C PRO A 526 -13.98 -28.90 49.05
N THR A 527 -14.35 -28.15 48.01
CA THR A 527 -14.80 -26.75 48.09
C THR A 527 -16.32 -26.59 48.22
N GLN A 528 -17.06 -27.67 48.50
CA GLN A 528 -18.49 -27.59 48.77
C GLN A 528 -18.80 -28.36 50.06
N PRO A 529 -19.61 -27.79 50.98
CA PRO A 529 -20.04 -28.52 52.18
C PRO A 529 -20.89 -29.73 51.78
N GLY A 530 -20.54 -30.90 52.33
CA GLY A 530 -21.16 -32.18 52.00
C GLY A 530 -20.77 -33.26 53.02
N LEU A 531 -21.41 -34.44 52.91
CA LEU A 531 -21.11 -35.60 53.75
C LEU A 531 -19.66 -36.05 53.53
N SER A 532 -18.79 -35.87 54.53
CA SER A 532 -17.35 -36.15 54.43
C SER A 532 -16.99 -37.59 54.74
N ALA A 533 -17.87 -38.33 55.42
CA ALA A 533 -17.69 -39.75 55.72
C ALA A 533 -19.05 -40.45 55.73
N PHE A 534 -19.18 -41.45 54.87
CA PHE A 534 -20.29 -42.40 54.87
C PHE A 534 -19.75 -43.76 55.23
N THR A 535 -20.17 -44.31 56.36
CA THR A 535 -19.94 -45.72 56.66
C THR A 535 -21.20 -46.47 56.29
N ALA A 536 -21.14 -47.24 55.20
CA ALA A 536 -22.27 -48.04 54.73
C ALA A 536 -22.76 -48.96 55.85
N ALA A 537 -24.07 -49.08 56.02
CA ALA A 537 -24.64 -50.07 56.92
C ALA A 537 -24.25 -51.47 56.43
N THR A 538 -23.75 -52.32 57.32
CA THR A 538 -23.50 -53.73 56.98
C THR A 538 -24.84 -54.46 56.95
N PRO A 539 -25.19 -55.18 55.88
CA PRO A 539 -26.41 -55.98 55.85
C PRO A 539 -26.38 -56.99 57.00
N GLY A 540 -27.39 -56.96 57.88
CA GLY A 540 -27.53 -57.95 58.94
C GLY A 540 -27.82 -59.33 58.35
N THR A 541 -27.29 -60.39 58.95
CA THR A 541 -27.62 -61.75 58.55
C THR A 541 -28.96 -62.13 59.15
N ILE A 542 -29.93 -62.48 58.30
CA ILE A 542 -31.25 -62.97 58.74
C ILE A 542 -31.08 -64.43 59.12
N THR A 543 -31.22 -64.74 60.41
CA THR A 543 -31.18 -66.13 60.90
C THR A 543 -32.58 -66.50 61.36
N SER A 544 -33.17 -67.51 60.73
CA SER A 544 -34.47 -68.04 61.11
C SER A 544 -34.29 -69.00 62.30
N VAL A 545 -34.70 -68.56 63.49
CA VAL A 545 -34.62 -69.38 64.71
C VAL A 545 -35.97 -70.05 64.91
N PRO A 546 -36.02 -71.38 65.03
CA PRO A 546 -37.26 -72.08 65.33
C PRO A 546 -37.76 -71.72 66.74
N THR A 547 -38.99 -71.25 66.84
CA THR A 547 -39.61 -70.84 68.11
C THR A 547 -40.63 -71.83 68.63
N GLN A 548 -41.05 -72.77 67.80
CA GLN A 548 -41.98 -73.83 68.20
C GLN A 548 -41.61 -75.13 67.50
N PHE A 549 -41.61 -76.21 68.28
CA PHE A 549 -41.27 -77.55 67.82
C PHE A 549 -42.45 -78.48 68.08
N ASP A 550 -42.70 -79.39 67.15
CA ASP A 550 -43.72 -80.42 67.31
C ASP A 550 -43.31 -81.40 68.43
N PRO A 551 -44.13 -81.60 69.48
CA PRO A 551 -43.75 -82.38 70.65
C PRO A 551 -43.62 -83.89 70.38
N VAL A 552 -44.08 -84.40 69.23
CA VAL A 552 -44.00 -85.83 68.89
C VAL A 552 -42.81 -86.13 67.98
N THR A 553 -42.55 -85.26 66.99
CA THR A 553 -41.49 -85.50 65.98
C THR A 553 -40.20 -84.74 66.26
N GLY A 554 -40.24 -83.75 67.16
CA GLY A 554 -39.08 -82.91 67.48
C GLY A 554 -38.63 -81.98 66.35
N LEU A 555 -39.37 -81.92 65.24
CA LEU A 555 -39.07 -81.05 64.11
C LEU A 555 -39.70 -79.67 64.30
N PRO A 556 -39.11 -78.58 63.76
CA PRO A 556 -39.57 -77.22 64.02
C PRO A 556 -40.73 -76.81 63.10
N THR A 557 -41.80 -76.24 63.67
CA THR A 557 -43.05 -75.90 62.95
C THR A 557 -43.27 -74.40 62.76
N GLN A 558 -42.62 -73.55 63.57
CA GLN A 558 -42.59 -72.10 63.36
C GLN A 558 -41.18 -71.56 63.55
N TYR A 559 -40.84 -70.60 62.68
CA TYR A 559 -39.58 -69.87 62.73
C TYR A 559 -39.87 -68.39 62.91
N THR A 560 -39.11 -67.76 63.79
CA THR A 560 -39.02 -66.29 63.84
C THR A 560 -37.73 -65.86 63.16
N SER A 561 -37.78 -64.76 62.42
CA SER A 561 -36.58 -64.20 61.80
C SER A 561 -35.97 -63.17 62.74
N GLN A 562 -34.77 -63.46 63.27
CA GLN A 562 -33.97 -62.48 63.98
C GLN A 562 -32.86 -61.98 63.08
N VAL A 563 -32.76 -60.66 62.95
CA VAL A 563 -31.67 -59.99 62.22
C VAL A 563 -30.58 -59.66 63.22
N THR A 564 -29.42 -60.31 63.09
CA THR A 564 -28.28 -60.11 63.99
C THR A 564 -27.10 -59.50 63.22
N GLY A 565 -26.38 -58.56 63.84
CA GLY A 565 -25.19 -57.93 63.27
C GLY A 565 -25.44 -56.70 62.38
N GLN A 566 -26.68 -56.18 62.30
CA GLN A 566 -26.93 -54.94 61.58
C GLN A 566 -26.29 -53.75 62.33
N THR A 567 -25.46 -52.98 61.63
CA THR A 567 -24.91 -51.72 62.12
C THR A 567 -25.59 -50.56 61.37
N PRO A 568 -26.22 -49.59 62.06
CA PRO A 568 -26.85 -48.46 61.38
C PRO A 568 -25.80 -47.62 60.64
N ALA A 569 -26.17 -47.10 59.46
CA ALA A 569 -25.31 -46.20 58.70
C ALA A 569 -25.00 -44.95 59.53
N GLN A 570 -23.72 -44.67 59.72
CA GLN A 570 -23.24 -43.50 60.47
C GLN A 570 -22.83 -42.42 59.47
N TYR A 571 -23.34 -41.21 59.67
CA TYR A 571 -23.02 -40.05 58.86
C TYR A 571 -22.37 -38.99 59.75
N THR A 572 -21.18 -38.54 59.38
CA THR A 572 -20.55 -37.40 60.06
C THR A 572 -20.66 -36.17 59.17
N TYR A 573 -21.39 -35.16 59.65
CA TYR A 573 -21.32 -33.82 59.08
C TYR A 573 -20.07 -33.14 59.61
N SER A 574 -19.11 -32.89 58.73
CA SER A 574 -17.99 -32.02 59.04
C SER A 574 -17.96 -30.85 58.06
N LEU A 575 -17.67 -29.66 58.57
CA LEU A 575 -17.25 -28.55 57.71
C LEU A 575 -15.95 -29.00 57.01
N PRO A 576 -15.79 -28.78 55.69
CA PRO A 576 -14.61 -29.26 55.00
C PRO A 576 -13.36 -28.66 55.65
N SER A 577 -12.41 -29.51 56.03
CA SER A 577 -11.22 -29.12 56.79
C SER A 577 -10.32 -28.11 56.06
N ILE A 578 -10.47 -28.01 54.73
CA ILE A 578 -9.75 -27.05 53.89
C ILE A 578 -10.23 -25.59 54.06
N TYR A 579 -11.36 -25.37 54.76
CA TYR A 579 -11.84 -24.04 55.16
C TYR A 579 -11.17 -23.52 56.44
N GLN A 580 -10.13 -24.20 56.95
CA GLN A 580 -9.13 -23.55 57.79
C GLN A 580 -8.31 -22.56 56.94
N PHE A 581 -9.01 -21.59 56.35
CA PHE A 581 -8.38 -20.42 55.79
C PHE A 581 -7.57 -19.79 56.92
N PRO A 582 -6.34 -19.36 56.62
CA PRO A 582 -5.51 -18.81 57.67
C PRO A 582 -6.26 -17.63 58.30
N LYS A 583 -6.32 -17.59 59.63
CA LYS A 583 -6.62 -16.37 60.41
C LYS A 583 -5.58 -15.24 60.16
N ARG A 584 -4.83 -15.32 59.06
CA ARG A 584 -3.65 -14.52 58.72
C ARG A 584 -3.99 -13.69 57.48
N LEU A 585 -3.41 -12.51 57.42
CA LEU A 585 -3.47 -11.64 56.25
C LEU A 585 -2.85 -12.34 55.03
N LEU A 586 -3.65 -12.52 53.98
CA LEU A 586 -3.19 -12.89 52.64
C LEU A 586 -3.23 -11.63 51.79
N SER A 587 -2.12 -11.27 51.14
CA SER A 587 -2.07 -10.11 50.27
C SER A 587 -1.30 -10.46 48.99
N SER A 588 -1.83 -10.03 47.86
CA SER A 588 -1.15 -10.02 46.58
C SER A 588 -1.16 -8.59 46.00
N LEU A 589 0.01 -8.18 45.54
CA LEU A 589 0.19 -6.89 44.86
C LEU A 589 0.60 -7.19 43.42
N GLN A 590 -0.16 -6.68 42.47
CA GLN A 590 0.13 -6.77 41.05
C GLN A 590 0.37 -5.36 40.51
N ALA A 591 1.58 -5.11 40.03
CA ALA A 591 1.93 -3.89 39.32
C ALA A 591 2.57 -4.28 37.98
N GLN A 592 1.96 -3.84 36.88
CA GLN A 592 2.38 -4.20 35.54
C GLN A 592 2.30 -2.99 34.62
N VAL A 593 3.33 -2.81 33.80
CA VAL A 593 3.33 -1.86 32.69
C VAL A 593 3.59 -2.65 31.42
N THR A 594 2.70 -2.52 30.43
CA THR A 594 2.75 -3.23 29.16
C THR A 594 2.77 -2.22 28.03
N ASN A 595 3.85 -2.20 27.25
CA ASN A 595 4.01 -1.32 26.10
C ASN A 595 3.99 -2.15 24.81
N GLY A 596 3.06 -1.83 23.91
CA GLY A 596 2.99 -2.35 22.55
C GLY A 596 3.32 -1.26 21.53
N ASN A 597 4.17 -1.57 20.56
CA ASN A 597 4.44 -0.71 19.41
C ASN A 597 4.40 -1.56 18.14
N ALA A 598 3.58 -1.16 17.19
CA ALA A 598 3.55 -1.72 15.86
C ALA A 598 3.75 -0.59 14.84
N LYS A 599 4.67 -0.81 13.89
CA LYS A 599 4.90 0.09 12.77
C LYS A 599 4.84 -0.69 11.46
N ILE A 600 3.99 -0.25 10.55
CA ILE A 600 3.90 -0.75 9.18
C ILE A 600 4.42 0.36 8.27
N LEU A 601 5.41 0.03 7.42
CA LEU A 601 5.94 0.93 6.41
C LEU A 601 5.80 0.25 5.05
N THR A 602 5.13 0.92 4.12
CA THR A 602 4.99 0.45 2.74
C THR A 602 5.40 1.56 1.78
N ASP A 603 6.17 1.22 0.75
CA ASP A 603 6.75 2.18 -0.21
C ASP A 603 6.49 1.75 -1.67
N PRO A 604 5.22 1.62 -2.12
CA PRO A 604 4.93 1.31 -3.52
C PRO A 604 5.36 2.46 -4.43
N THR A 605 5.97 2.08 -5.56
CA THR A 605 6.31 2.99 -6.64
C THR A 605 5.52 2.59 -7.89
N LEU A 606 4.78 3.52 -8.46
CA LEU A 606 3.90 3.27 -9.61
C LEU A 606 4.34 4.15 -10.77
N ILE A 607 4.32 3.63 -11.99
CA ILE A 607 4.50 4.42 -13.20
C ILE A 607 3.12 4.56 -13.84
N VAL A 608 2.70 5.80 -14.06
CA VAL A 608 1.36 6.10 -14.59
C VAL A 608 1.47 7.14 -15.70
N GLN A 609 0.77 6.90 -16.80
CA GLN A 609 0.67 7.85 -17.91
C GLN A 609 -0.37 8.93 -17.61
N GLU A 610 -0.20 10.11 -18.20
CA GLU A 610 -1.18 11.18 -18.12
C GLU A 610 -2.58 10.75 -18.58
N GLY A 611 -3.59 11.10 -17.78
CA GLY A 611 -4.99 10.72 -17.98
C GLY A 611 -5.34 9.29 -17.57
N GLN A 612 -4.39 8.51 -17.03
CA GLN A 612 -4.59 7.11 -16.64
C GLN A 612 -4.62 6.92 -15.11
N GLN A 613 -5.10 5.75 -14.70
CA GLN A 613 -5.17 5.31 -13.30
C GLN A 613 -4.41 3.99 -13.13
N ALA A 614 -3.65 3.88 -12.04
CA ALA A 614 -3.02 2.66 -11.60
C ALA A 614 -3.64 2.20 -10.27
N LEU A 615 -3.75 0.87 -10.11
CA LEU A 615 -4.24 0.22 -8.91
C LEU A 615 -3.23 -0.83 -8.46
N VAL A 616 -2.85 -0.79 -7.19
CA VAL A 616 -1.96 -1.78 -6.56
C VAL A 616 -2.66 -2.36 -5.35
N ASN A 617 -2.82 -3.68 -5.33
CA ASN A 617 -3.42 -4.43 -4.23
C ASN A 617 -2.37 -5.37 -3.63
N LEU A 618 -1.85 -5.03 -2.46
CA LEU A 618 -0.95 -5.85 -1.66
C LEU A 618 -1.73 -6.38 -0.45
N THR A 619 -2.58 -7.36 -0.71
CA THR A 619 -3.58 -7.87 0.25
C THR A 619 -3.48 -9.38 0.43
N GLN A 620 -3.82 -9.86 1.63
CA GLN A 620 -4.08 -11.27 1.95
C GLN A 620 -5.57 -11.49 2.20
N GLU A 621 -6.08 -12.69 1.95
CA GLU A 621 -7.48 -13.03 2.24
C GLU A 621 -7.61 -13.59 3.67
N VAL A 622 -8.53 -13.02 4.44
CA VAL A 622 -8.93 -13.52 5.77
C VAL A 622 -10.42 -13.84 5.79
N VAL A 623 -10.85 -14.67 6.73
CA VAL A 623 -12.28 -14.95 6.92
C VAL A 623 -12.93 -13.77 7.63
N GLY A 624 -13.68 -12.96 6.88
CA GLY A 624 -14.35 -11.77 7.41
C GLY A 624 -15.69 -12.10 8.04
N ASN A 625 -16.44 -13.02 7.43
CA ASN A 625 -17.77 -13.38 7.91
C ASN A 625 -18.08 -14.87 7.64
N ILE A 626 -18.90 -15.47 8.49
CA ILE A 626 -19.40 -16.85 8.36
C ILE A 626 -20.90 -16.83 8.57
N THR A 627 -21.64 -17.07 7.49
CA THR A 627 -23.11 -17.15 7.51
C THR A 627 -23.53 -18.61 7.53
N LEU A 628 -24.42 -18.97 8.47
CA LEU A 628 -25.10 -20.26 8.48
C LEU A 628 -26.52 -20.04 7.97
N GLN A 629 -26.90 -20.77 6.93
CA GLN A 629 -28.27 -20.80 6.43
C GLN A 629 -28.85 -22.19 6.67
N THR A 630 -29.77 -22.28 7.62
CA THR A 630 -30.48 -23.52 7.91
C THR A 630 -31.78 -23.56 7.10
N THR A 631 -31.92 -24.56 6.25
CA THR A 631 -33.13 -24.83 5.46
C THR A 631 -33.77 -26.11 5.95
N ASP A 632 -34.95 -25.99 6.55
CA ASP A 632 -35.75 -27.15 6.95
C ASP A 632 -36.42 -27.76 5.73
N THR A 633 -36.07 -29.01 5.42
CA THR A 633 -36.67 -29.79 4.33
C THR A 633 -37.54 -30.89 4.97
N SER A 634 -38.52 -31.41 4.24
CA SER A 634 -39.45 -32.44 4.72
C SER A 634 -38.80 -33.75 5.22
N GLY A 635 -37.49 -33.94 5.04
CA GLY A 635 -36.69 -35.06 5.55
C GLY A 635 -35.63 -34.69 6.60
N GLY A 636 -35.59 -33.45 7.09
CA GLY A 636 -34.61 -32.99 8.08
C GLY A 636 -34.12 -31.56 7.84
N SER A 637 -33.32 -31.03 8.77
CA SER A 637 -32.73 -29.69 8.68
C SER A 637 -31.37 -29.73 7.98
N ARG A 638 -31.19 -28.97 6.89
CA ARG A 638 -29.90 -28.83 6.19
C ARG A 638 -29.30 -27.47 6.52
N THR A 639 -28.12 -27.45 7.15
CA THR A 639 -27.38 -26.21 7.39
C THR A 639 -26.28 -26.03 6.35
N GLU A 640 -26.34 -24.93 5.61
CA GLU A 640 -25.32 -24.51 4.64
C GLU A 640 -24.43 -23.45 5.27
N ARG A 641 -23.11 -23.62 5.16
CA ARG A 641 -22.11 -22.71 5.74
C ARG A 641 -21.39 -21.97 4.62
N THR A 642 -21.63 -20.66 4.53
CA THR A 642 -20.96 -19.78 3.57
C THR A 642 -19.86 -18.99 4.28
N ILE A 643 -18.63 -19.12 3.79
CA ILE A 643 -17.47 -18.40 4.31
C ILE A 643 -17.18 -17.24 3.37
N GLU A 644 -17.34 -16.01 3.87
CA GLU A 644 -17.01 -14.79 3.13
C GLU A 644 -15.59 -14.37 3.46
N LYS A 645 -14.75 -14.31 2.42
CA LYS A 645 -13.36 -13.87 2.53
C LYS A 645 -13.27 -12.38 2.28
N GLN A 646 -12.56 -11.69 3.16
CA GLN A 646 -12.24 -10.27 3.04
C GLN A 646 -10.75 -10.10 2.74
N LYS A 647 -10.41 -9.16 1.84
CA LYS A 647 -9.02 -8.81 1.53
C LYS A 647 -8.52 -7.78 2.53
N VAL A 648 -7.42 -8.08 3.21
CA VAL A 648 -6.77 -7.18 4.16
C VAL A 648 -5.34 -6.89 3.73
N GLY A 649 -4.93 -5.63 3.78
CA GLY A 649 -3.60 -5.18 3.38
C GLY A 649 -3.63 -3.77 2.81
N LEU A 650 -2.73 -3.47 1.87
CA LEU A 650 -2.69 -2.18 1.19
C LEU A 650 -3.41 -2.26 -0.16
N THR A 651 -4.39 -1.39 -0.36
CA THR A 651 -4.97 -1.06 -1.66
C THR A 651 -4.64 0.39 -1.98
N LEU A 652 -3.92 0.64 -3.06
CA LEU A 652 -3.49 1.97 -3.46
C LEU A 652 -3.97 2.27 -4.87
N SER A 653 -4.81 3.29 -5.00
CA SER A 653 -5.19 3.84 -6.29
C SER A 653 -4.55 5.20 -6.53
N VAL A 654 -3.91 5.38 -7.68
CA VAL A 654 -3.30 6.64 -8.10
C VAL A 654 -3.83 6.98 -9.49
N LYS A 655 -4.40 8.17 -9.66
CA LYS A 655 -4.84 8.69 -10.96
C LYS A 655 -4.04 9.94 -11.30
N ILE A 656 -3.53 9.99 -12.53
CA ILE A 656 -2.88 11.19 -13.07
C ILE A 656 -3.87 11.89 -13.97
N ASP A 657 -4.23 13.13 -13.61
CA ASP A 657 -5.15 13.94 -14.40
C ASP A 657 -4.40 14.64 -15.54
N ARG A 658 -3.29 15.33 -15.21
CA ARG A 658 -2.53 16.13 -16.16
C ARG A 658 -1.06 16.28 -15.74
N ILE A 659 -0.16 16.35 -16.71
CA ILE A 659 1.27 16.65 -16.50
C ILE A 659 1.62 17.89 -17.32
N ASP A 660 1.88 19.00 -16.64
CA ASP A 660 2.15 20.27 -17.29
C ASP A 660 3.63 20.44 -17.69
N ASP A 661 3.87 21.31 -18.67
CA ASP A 661 5.21 21.67 -19.16
C ASP A 661 6.10 22.31 -18.11
N ASN A 662 5.51 23.01 -17.15
CA ASN A 662 6.21 23.65 -16.04
C ASN A 662 6.62 22.69 -14.90
N GLY A 663 6.49 21.37 -15.14
CA GLY A 663 6.88 20.32 -14.21
C GLY A 663 5.88 20.12 -13.07
N PHE A 664 4.64 20.59 -13.21
CA PHE A 664 3.58 20.28 -12.24
C PHE A 664 2.77 19.07 -12.69
N VAL A 665 2.42 18.22 -11.72
CA VAL A 665 1.64 17.01 -11.89
C VAL A 665 0.36 17.16 -11.08
N SER A 666 -0.78 17.11 -11.77
CA SER A 666 -2.10 17.05 -11.17
C SER A 666 -2.52 15.59 -11.03
N LEU A 667 -2.71 15.12 -9.80
CA LEU A 667 -2.98 13.71 -9.51
C LEU A 667 -3.95 13.57 -8.33
N SER A 668 -4.55 12.40 -8.18
CA SER A 668 -5.31 12.02 -6.99
C SER A 668 -4.91 10.64 -6.49
N VAL A 669 -4.91 10.48 -5.17
CA VAL A 669 -4.49 9.24 -4.50
C VAL A 669 -5.55 8.83 -3.49
N ALA A 670 -5.87 7.53 -3.50
CA ALA A 670 -6.77 6.91 -2.55
C ALA A 670 -6.12 5.64 -1.97
N PRO A 671 -5.30 5.75 -0.91
CA PRO A 671 -4.77 4.60 -0.21
C PRO A 671 -5.77 4.09 0.84
N THR A 672 -5.91 2.78 0.92
CA THR A 672 -6.61 2.04 1.98
C THR A 672 -5.65 1.04 2.58
N VAL A 673 -5.43 1.13 3.90
CA VAL A 673 -4.63 0.19 4.69
C VAL A 673 -5.55 -0.56 5.63
N SER A 674 -5.55 -1.88 5.54
CA SER A 674 -6.27 -2.74 6.47
C SER A 674 -5.36 -3.79 7.08
N ALA A 675 -5.58 -4.08 8.35
CA ALA A 675 -4.80 -5.04 9.10
C ALA A 675 -5.70 -5.89 10.01
N PRO A 676 -5.42 -7.20 10.16
CA PRO A 676 -6.10 -8.03 11.14
C PRO A 676 -5.69 -7.59 12.56
N THR A 677 -6.67 -7.30 13.41
CA THR A 677 -6.48 -6.84 14.79
C THR A 677 -6.71 -7.92 15.84
N GLY A 678 -7.39 -8.98 15.46
CA GLY A 678 -7.72 -10.09 16.34
C GLY A 678 -8.69 -11.04 15.68
N SER A 679 -9.29 -11.90 16.50
CA SER A 679 -10.27 -12.87 16.03
C SER A 679 -11.38 -13.02 17.06
N GLN A 680 -12.60 -13.23 16.59
CA GLN A 680 -13.77 -13.44 17.43
C GLN A 680 -14.45 -14.75 17.03
N ASN A 681 -14.95 -15.48 18.03
CA ASN A 681 -15.78 -16.66 17.80
C ASN A 681 -17.26 -16.23 17.82
N THR A 682 -17.95 -16.38 16.69
CA THR A 682 -19.36 -15.98 16.55
C THR A 682 -20.33 -17.12 16.89
N GLY A 683 -19.84 -18.26 17.40
CA GLY A 683 -20.62 -19.50 17.55
C GLY A 683 -20.71 -20.30 16.25
N ASN A 684 -20.58 -19.65 15.10
CA ASN A 684 -20.61 -20.26 13.76
C ASN A 684 -19.22 -20.60 13.22
N GLY A 685 -18.17 -20.15 13.92
CA GLY A 685 -16.77 -20.30 13.55
C GLY A 685 -15.94 -19.10 13.99
N GLN A 686 -14.67 -19.14 13.64
CA GLN A 686 -13.71 -18.10 13.98
C GLN A 686 -13.59 -17.08 12.84
N ILE A 687 -13.96 -15.82 13.09
CA ILE A 687 -13.80 -14.69 12.16
C ILE A 687 -12.61 -13.82 12.57
N VAL A 688 -12.05 -13.08 11.62
CA VAL A 688 -10.94 -12.14 11.86
C VAL A 688 -11.49 -10.71 11.93
N LEU A 689 -11.15 -10.00 13.00
CA LEU A 689 -11.45 -8.58 13.14
C LEU A 689 -10.46 -7.76 12.30
N VAL A 690 -10.96 -6.86 11.48
CA VAL A 690 -10.15 -6.04 10.58
C VAL A 690 -10.27 -4.57 10.98
N SER A 691 -9.14 -3.89 11.12
CA SER A 691 -9.10 -2.43 11.17
C SER A 691 -8.76 -1.92 9.79
N GLU A 692 -9.56 -1.00 9.26
CA GLU A 692 -9.37 -0.36 7.97
C GLU A 692 -9.19 1.14 8.15
N ARG A 693 -8.26 1.71 7.38
CA ARG A 693 -7.98 3.14 7.32
C ARG A 693 -7.89 3.54 5.86
N SER A 694 -8.73 4.48 5.44
CA SER A 694 -8.78 4.96 4.06
C SER A 694 -8.62 6.47 4.00
N LEU A 695 -8.03 6.96 2.91
CA LEU A 695 -7.85 8.37 2.62
C LEU A 695 -8.24 8.61 1.15
N THR A 696 -8.81 9.78 0.85
CA THR A 696 -9.02 10.26 -0.51
C THR A 696 -8.47 11.67 -0.62
N SER A 697 -7.42 11.89 -1.42
CA SER A 697 -6.76 13.20 -1.50
C SER A 697 -7.55 14.26 -2.28
N GLY A 698 -8.52 13.84 -3.10
CA GLY A 698 -9.06 14.71 -4.17
C GLY A 698 -7.99 15.03 -5.22
N LEU A 699 -8.22 16.07 -6.03
CA LEU A 699 -7.24 16.54 -7.01
C LEU A 699 -6.19 17.40 -6.31
N ILE A 700 -4.92 16.98 -6.37
CA ILE A 700 -3.77 17.69 -5.82
C ILE A 700 -2.76 17.99 -6.92
N ARG A 701 -2.06 19.11 -6.77
CA ARG A 701 -1.07 19.57 -7.75
C ARG A 701 0.29 19.69 -7.08
N LEU A 702 1.28 18.98 -7.60
CA LEU A 702 2.63 18.91 -7.04
C LEU A 702 3.69 19.20 -8.10
N ARG A 703 4.81 19.79 -7.72
CA ARG A 703 5.96 19.90 -8.62
C ARG A 703 6.69 18.55 -8.70
N ASP A 704 7.36 18.31 -9.83
CA ASP A 704 8.31 17.22 -10.02
C ASP A 704 9.32 17.14 -8.85
N GLY A 705 9.46 15.95 -8.27
CA GLY A 705 10.31 15.66 -7.11
C GLY A 705 9.82 16.21 -5.77
N GLN A 706 8.71 16.95 -5.73
CA GLN A 706 8.20 17.54 -4.49
C GLN A 706 7.45 16.49 -3.65
N THR A 707 7.88 16.28 -2.41
CA THR A 707 7.14 15.44 -1.47
C THR A 707 6.03 16.24 -0.77
N LEU A 708 4.81 15.71 -0.80
CA LEU A 708 3.67 16.19 -0.02
C LEU A 708 3.28 15.15 1.04
N ILE A 709 3.00 15.63 2.24
CA ILE A 709 2.38 14.83 3.31
C ILE A 709 0.87 15.05 3.20
N LEU A 710 0.14 14.02 2.78
CA LEU A 710 -1.30 14.10 2.51
C LEU A 710 -2.15 14.06 3.77
N SER A 711 -1.69 13.32 4.78
CA SER A 711 -2.48 13.07 5.99
C SER A 711 -1.59 12.70 7.16
N GLY A 712 -2.00 13.17 8.34
CA GLY A 712 -1.47 12.84 9.66
C GLY A 712 -2.65 12.68 10.62
N ILE A 713 -3.52 11.71 10.35
CA ILE A 713 -4.65 11.40 11.24
C ILE A 713 -4.06 10.75 12.48
N ILE A 714 -4.09 11.49 13.59
CA ILE A 714 -3.68 11.02 14.92
C ILE A 714 -4.95 10.80 15.72
N GLN A 715 -5.13 9.59 16.22
CA GLN A 715 -6.14 9.26 17.20
C GLN A 715 -5.44 8.88 18.50
N ASP A 716 -5.67 9.66 19.55
CA ASP A 716 -5.17 9.39 20.90
C ASP A 716 -6.38 9.11 21.80
N GLN A 717 -6.34 7.98 22.51
CA GLN A 717 -7.36 7.56 23.45
C GLN A 717 -6.69 7.25 24.79
N ASP A 718 -6.95 8.09 25.80
CA ASP A 718 -6.59 7.82 27.19
C ASP A 718 -7.83 7.35 27.94
N ARG A 719 -7.77 6.11 28.44
CA ARG A 719 -8.81 5.50 29.27
C ARG A 719 -8.22 5.15 30.61
N THR A 720 -8.68 5.82 31.66
CA THR A 720 -8.36 5.48 33.05
C THR A 720 -9.60 4.91 33.73
N SER A 721 -9.51 3.66 34.20
CA SER A 721 -10.52 3.00 35.02
C SER A 721 -9.99 2.86 36.44
N ILE A 722 -10.74 3.38 37.41
CA ILE A 722 -10.40 3.29 38.84
C ILE A 722 -11.54 2.58 39.56
N SER A 723 -11.23 1.43 40.16
CA SER A 723 -12.10 0.74 41.11
C SER A 723 -11.54 0.99 42.51
N LYS A 724 -12.37 1.37 43.48
CA LYS A 724 -11.90 1.66 44.84
C LYS A 724 -12.96 1.36 45.89
N ILE A 725 -12.49 1.04 47.09
CA ILE A 725 -13.34 0.95 48.27
C ILE A 725 -13.66 2.38 48.72
N PRO A 726 -14.93 2.78 48.87
CA PRO A 726 -15.30 4.10 49.39
C PRO A 726 -14.63 4.37 50.73
N ILE A 727 -14.26 5.64 51.01
CA ILE A 727 -13.55 6.10 52.21
C ILE A 727 -12.08 5.62 52.25
N LEU A 728 -11.84 4.30 52.27
CA LEU A 728 -10.49 3.73 52.42
C LEU A 728 -9.59 3.98 51.21
N GLY A 729 -10.15 3.97 49.99
CA GLY A 729 -9.42 4.26 48.75
C GLY A 729 -9.02 5.73 48.58
N ASP A 730 -9.61 6.63 49.37
CA ASP A 730 -9.37 8.08 49.29
C ASP A 730 -8.37 8.58 50.36
N LEU A 731 -7.93 7.71 51.27
CA LEU A 731 -6.95 8.07 52.29
C LEU A 731 -5.58 8.40 51.65
N PRO A 732 -4.92 9.49 52.07
CA PRO A 732 -3.57 9.79 51.63
C PRO A 732 -2.61 8.69 52.10
N LEU A 733 -1.54 8.44 51.34
CA LEU A 733 -0.49 7.44 51.58
C LEU A 733 -0.93 5.97 51.47
N ILE A 734 -2.04 5.58 52.10
CA ILE A 734 -2.50 4.17 52.17
C ILE A 734 -3.64 3.83 51.22
N GLY A 735 -4.37 4.84 50.69
CA GLY A 735 -5.51 4.60 49.80
C GLY A 735 -5.17 3.87 48.50
N ALA A 736 -3.90 3.91 48.08
CA ALA A 736 -3.39 3.13 46.94
C ALA A 736 -3.54 1.60 47.13
N LEU A 737 -3.58 1.10 48.38
CA LEU A 737 -3.78 -0.32 48.69
C LEU A 737 -5.26 -0.75 48.60
N PHE A 738 -6.19 0.21 48.59
CA PHE A 738 -7.64 -0.02 48.59
C PHE A 738 -8.29 0.39 47.25
N ARG A 739 -7.47 0.61 46.21
CA ARG A 739 -7.93 0.92 44.85
C ARG A 739 -7.13 0.15 43.80
N SER A 740 -7.77 -0.12 42.68
CA SER A 740 -7.16 -0.62 41.45
C SER A 740 -7.25 0.46 40.39
N THR A 741 -6.15 0.70 39.67
CA THR A 741 -6.07 1.67 38.57
C THR A 741 -5.57 0.96 37.33
N ASN A 742 -6.38 0.96 36.28
CA ASN A 742 -6.03 0.53 34.93
C ASN A 742 -6.02 1.77 34.05
N ARG A 743 -4.86 2.14 33.51
CA ARG A 743 -4.70 3.25 32.57
C ARG A 743 -4.22 2.70 31.24
N SER A 744 -5.03 2.86 30.21
CA SER A 744 -4.72 2.47 28.84
C SER A 744 -4.61 3.73 27.98
N ASN A 745 -3.43 3.96 27.41
CA ASN A 745 -3.21 4.99 26.39
C ASN A 745 -2.97 4.30 25.04
N GLN A 746 -3.81 4.61 24.07
CA GLN A 746 -3.71 4.10 22.72
C GLN A 746 -3.55 5.27 21.74
N ARG A 747 -2.45 5.29 20.99
CA ARG A 747 -2.16 6.30 19.97
C ARG A 747 -1.97 5.62 18.61
N ASN A 748 -2.87 5.94 17.69
CA ASN A 748 -2.83 5.46 16.30
C ASN A 748 -2.51 6.63 15.37
N GLU A 749 -1.56 6.45 14.45
CA GLU A 749 -1.11 7.50 13.53
C GLU A 749 -0.89 6.92 12.13
N VAL A 750 -1.52 7.51 11.11
CA VAL A 750 -1.26 7.18 9.69
C VAL A 750 -0.69 8.40 8.99
N ILE A 751 0.48 8.22 8.39
CA ILE A 751 1.17 9.23 7.59
C ILE A 751 1.28 8.71 6.16
N VAL A 752 0.80 9.50 5.20
CA VAL A 752 0.95 9.23 3.77
C VAL A 752 1.79 10.32 3.14
N LEU A 753 2.97 9.96 2.63
CA LEU A 753 3.82 10.83 1.85
C LEU A 753 3.73 10.45 0.37
N LEU A 754 3.73 11.46 -0.47
CA LEU A 754 3.57 11.32 -1.90
C LEU A 754 4.64 12.14 -2.61
N THR A 755 5.38 11.54 -3.53
CA THR A 755 6.39 12.23 -4.35
C THR A 755 6.22 11.82 -5.81
N PRO A 756 5.71 12.71 -6.69
CA PRO A 756 5.71 12.47 -8.12
C PRO A 756 7.07 12.80 -8.73
N GLN A 757 7.49 12.04 -9.74
CA GLN A 757 8.68 12.27 -10.54
C GLN A 757 8.37 12.05 -12.01
N ILE A 758 8.41 13.11 -12.81
CA ILE A 758 8.13 13.04 -14.25
C ILE A 758 9.24 12.22 -14.92
N MET A 759 8.84 11.25 -15.76
CA MET A 759 9.80 10.46 -16.51
C MET A 759 10.29 11.27 -17.72
N ASP A 760 11.60 11.40 -17.83
CA ASP A 760 12.24 11.86 -19.05
C ASP A 760 12.31 10.68 -20.05
N ASP A 761 11.84 10.87 -21.28
CA ASP A 761 11.85 9.86 -22.35
C ASP A 761 13.11 9.98 -23.23
N SER A 762 14.07 10.84 -22.85
CA SER A 762 15.38 10.91 -23.51
C SER A 762 16.23 9.67 -23.20
N GLU A 763 17.09 9.28 -24.14
CA GLU A 763 17.96 8.08 -24.03
C GLU A 763 18.88 8.05 -22.80
N ASN A 764 18.96 9.15 -22.04
CA ASN A 764 19.75 9.30 -20.82
C ASN A 764 18.93 9.23 -19.52
N SER A 765 17.64 8.86 -19.56
CA SER A 765 16.83 8.87 -18.35
C SER A 765 17.18 7.73 -17.40
N SER A 766 17.40 8.06 -16.12
CA SER A 766 17.69 7.08 -15.05
C SER A 766 16.54 6.09 -14.79
N TYR A 767 15.36 6.33 -15.37
CA TYR A 767 14.21 5.42 -15.36
C TYR A 767 13.98 4.74 -16.72
N GLY A 768 14.81 5.02 -17.73
CA GLY A 768 14.88 4.31 -18.99
C GLY A 768 15.52 2.93 -18.79
N TYR A 769 14.69 1.88 -18.89
CA TYR A 769 15.01 0.46 -19.01
C TYR A 769 15.97 -0.21 -17.99
N ASN A 770 16.59 0.54 -17.08
CA ASN A 770 17.48 0.01 -16.05
C ASN A 770 16.72 -0.06 -14.71
N TYR A 771 15.97 -1.14 -14.51
CA TYR A 771 15.47 -1.51 -13.18
C TYR A 771 16.67 -1.62 -12.23
N ASN A 772 16.75 -0.72 -11.25
CA ASN A 772 17.82 -0.72 -10.26
C ASN A 772 17.25 -1.30 -8.95
N PRO A 773 17.22 -2.63 -8.77
CA PRO A 773 16.61 -3.25 -7.60
C PRO A 773 17.25 -2.76 -6.31
N SER A 774 16.49 -2.90 -5.21
CA SER A 774 17.06 -2.73 -3.87
C SER A 774 18.31 -3.64 -3.72
N PRO A 775 19.29 -3.27 -2.89
CA PRO A 775 20.51 -4.06 -2.71
C PRO A 775 20.24 -5.54 -2.41
N GLU A 776 19.18 -5.83 -1.66
CA GLU A 776 18.74 -7.19 -1.31
C GLU A 776 18.20 -7.96 -2.53
N VAL A 777 17.36 -7.32 -3.35
CA VAL A 777 16.84 -7.93 -4.58
C VAL A 777 17.96 -8.11 -5.60
N ARG A 778 18.92 -7.17 -5.67
CA ARG A 778 20.12 -7.30 -6.52
C ARG A 778 20.95 -8.52 -6.11
N GLN A 779 21.20 -8.73 -4.82
CA GLN A 779 21.90 -9.92 -4.33
C GLN A 779 21.17 -11.22 -4.67
N ILE A 780 19.84 -11.23 -4.63
CA ILE A 780 19.04 -12.41 -5.01
C ILE A 780 19.11 -12.66 -6.51
N LEU A 781 19.02 -11.62 -7.34
CA LEU A 781 19.10 -11.71 -8.80
C LEU A 781 20.50 -12.11 -9.25
N GLU A 782 21.54 -11.54 -8.65
CA GLU A 782 22.95 -11.90 -8.88
C GLU A 782 23.22 -13.35 -8.43
N ARG A 783 22.66 -13.78 -7.29
CA ARG A 783 22.73 -15.17 -6.83
C ARG A 783 22.00 -16.13 -7.77
N ARG A 784 21.00 -15.65 -8.52
CA ARG A 784 20.32 -16.37 -9.60
C ARG A 784 20.97 -16.18 -10.97
N GLY A 785 22.13 -15.53 -11.05
CA GLY A 785 22.94 -15.39 -12.28
C GLY A 785 22.57 -14.22 -13.19
N LEU A 786 21.65 -13.33 -12.78
CA LEU A 786 21.31 -12.12 -13.55
C LEU A 786 22.27 -10.98 -13.19
N LYS A 787 23.17 -10.62 -14.11
CA LYS A 787 24.05 -9.45 -13.98
C LYS A 787 23.29 -8.19 -14.40
N LEU A 788 23.23 -7.19 -13.52
CA LEU A 788 22.63 -5.89 -13.81
C LEU A 788 23.73 -4.86 -14.15
N PRO A 789 23.48 -3.90 -15.06
CA PRO A 789 24.46 -2.88 -15.41
C PRO A 789 24.81 -2.01 -14.19
N GLY A 790 26.11 -1.75 -14.01
CA GLY A 790 26.61 -0.93 -12.91
C GLY A 790 26.24 0.55 -13.10
N ARG A 791 26.09 1.27 -11.99
CA ARG A 791 26.08 2.74 -11.98
C ARG A 791 27.38 3.24 -12.64
N GLN A 792 27.26 4.05 -13.70
CA GLN A 792 28.33 4.97 -14.07
C GLN A 792 28.25 6.22 -13.20
#